data_AF-A0A7J4KT79-F1
#
_entry.id   AF-A0A7J4KT79-F1
#
_cell.length_a   1.000
_cell.length_b   1.000
_cell.length_c   1.000
_cell.angle_alpha   90.00
_cell.angle_beta   90.00
_cell.angle_gamma   90.00
#
_symmetry.space_group_name_H-M   'P 1'
#
loop_
_entity.id
_entity.type
_entity.pdbx_description
1 polymer ?
#
loop_
_entity_poly.entity_id
_entity_poly.type
_entity_poly.pdbx_seq_one_letter_code
_entity_poly.pdbx_strand_id
1 'polypeptide(L)'
;MPDWCPGCLLPGSLIHKNPSVDKIENVKIGDRVLGSDGRYHQVTEVFVHNHKGKMYAIKSKCLGLTTLTDEHPVLSVKRAHAKLHNTEFELKWTRADQLNKGDYIAFPILKEVEDKEEIALPLVKKAMDRKSKPIPKTAKVDDGFLRLCGYYIAEGYVHDREIIFTFNSKEQELADDVIRLSVSIFGISPSVKLREKKHTIDVSISSSQLARLFSEWFGTGAQNKKIPHFIMLLPKAKQRGLLKGLWMGDGWVGKGRANYRTISRLLAEQLKVLLIRHQIVPTISVNKASGMHKESYSVRVVSRRDMTMLSKALGVSVQLRNQGKPPSSIILEEFVLTPIREISTFDYEGSVHNFEVEGIHSYVGENAVLHNCGDFGILIALKGALAKLDIPPHETVVVAGIGCGSKIPHFVKTYGFEGLHGRSLPPATGIHLANSSLKVIAIGGDGDGYGIGMGHFVHAMRRNLDFTYIVQNNEIYGLTVGQASPTTRKGVKTKSTPNGTIEKEVNPLLIALSAGATFVARGFSGDIPYLTNLIAEGVKHRGIAHIDVFQPCVTWRKDLPYDLYQKKIYKLETEGHDPASFEQAIKRAQEFERWPVGVFFKEEKPIYSDEIPFIREKPLVKHDISDVDVSKFIEEFF
;
A
#
# COMPACT_ATOMS: atom_id res chain seq x y z
N MET A 1 -18.16 14.57 5.79
CA MET A 1 -16.83 14.02 5.50
C MET A 1 -16.62 14.17 3.99
N PRO A 2 -15.63 14.93 3.47
CA PRO A 2 -15.44 14.98 2.03
C PRO A 2 -14.67 13.76 1.54
N ASP A 3 -15.32 13.02 0.63
CA ASP A 3 -14.84 11.90 -0.18
C ASP A 3 -13.63 12.29 -1.05
N TRP A 4 -12.41 12.00 -0.61
CA TRP A 4 -11.28 12.00 -1.55
C TRP A 4 -10.13 11.11 -1.05
N CYS A 5 -10.08 9.87 -1.56
CA CYS A 5 -8.92 8.98 -1.46
C CYS A 5 -8.52 8.59 -2.90
N PRO A 6 -7.39 9.07 -3.43
CA PRO A 6 -6.96 8.75 -4.79
C PRO A 6 -6.50 7.29 -4.82
N GLY A 7 -7.32 6.47 -5.45
CA GLY A 7 -7.11 5.04 -5.59
C GLY A 7 -7.83 4.26 -4.52
N CYS A 8 -8.86 3.50 -4.89
CA CYS A 8 -9.49 2.51 -4.02
C CYS A 8 -9.81 1.21 -4.77
N LEU A 9 -10.09 0.16 -4.01
CA LEU A 9 -10.56 -1.13 -4.49
C LEU A 9 -12.03 -1.33 -4.15
N LEU A 10 -12.66 -2.24 -4.89
CA LEU A 10 -14.03 -2.65 -4.59
C LEU A 10 -14.11 -3.52 -3.34
N PRO A 11 -15.25 -3.49 -2.62
CA PRO A 11 -15.57 -4.51 -1.64
C PRO A 11 -15.46 -5.91 -2.27
N GLY A 12 -14.87 -6.85 -1.53
CA GLY A 12 -14.62 -8.21 -1.98
C GLY A 12 -13.32 -8.43 -2.75
N SER A 13 -12.55 -7.36 -3.05
CA SER A 13 -11.18 -7.48 -3.56
C SER A 13 -10.29 -8.15 -2.49
N LEU A 14 -9.51 -9.15 -2.90
CA LEU A 14 -8.63 -9.84 -1.96
C LEU A 14 -7.29 -9.14 -1.77
N ILE A 15 -6.84 -9.10 -0.52
CA ILE A 15 -5.59 -8.51 -0.05
C ILE A 15 -4.75 -9.60 0.60
N HIS A 16 -3.47 -9.67 0.23
CA HIS A 16 -2.53 -10.62 0.81
C HIS A 16 -2.13 -10.20 2.24
N LYS A 17 -2.93 -10.58 3.23
CA LYS A 17 -2.68 -10.40 4.67
C LYS A 17 -1.88 -11.55 5.30
N ASN A 18 -1.32 -11.29 6.49
CA ASN A 18 -0.81 -12.28 7.44
C ASN A 18 -1.76 -12.25 8.67
N PRO A 19 -2.41 -13.37 9.04
CA PRO A 19 -2.09 -14.76 8.67
C PRO A 19 -2.77 -15.32 7.41
N SER A 20 -3.69 -14.62 6.76
CA SER A 20 -4.37 -15.15 5.57
C SER A 20 -4.77 -14.06 4.61
N VAL A 21 -4.93 -14.41 3.33
CA VAL A 21 -5.59 -13.54 2.35
C VAL A 21 -7.02 -13.28 2.81
N ASP A 22 -7.46 -12.03 2.76
CA ASP A 22 -8.80 -11.61 3.20
C ASP A 22 -9.34 -10.53 2.27
N LYS A 23 -10.63 -10.22 2.37
CA LYS A 23 -11.23 -9.13 1.61
C LYS A 23 -10.80 -7.77 2.14
N ILE A 24 -10.71 -6.77 1.27
CA ILE A 24 -10.23 -5.43 1.65
C ILE A 24 -11.08 -4.79 2.75
N GLU A 25 -12.40 -4.99 2.74
CA GLU A 25 -13.30 -4.46 3.77
C GLU A 25 -13.07 -5.06 5.17
N ASN A 26 -12.35 -6.19 5.24
CA ASN A 26 -12.01 -6.86 6.50
C ASN A 26 -10.62 -6.46 7.01
N VAL A 27 -9.87 -5.62 6.29
CA VAL A 27 -8.57 -5.10 6.72
C VAL A 27 -8.78 -4.09 7.85
N LYS A 28 -8.01 -4.23 8.93
CA LYS A 28 -8.07 -3.42 10.15
C LYS A 28 -6.70 -2.87 10.48
N ILE A 29 -6.68 -1.75 11.21
CA ILE A 29 -5.45 -1.20 11.80
C ILE A 29 -4.77 -2.28 12.66
N GLY A 30 -3.46 -2.44 12.50
CA GLY A 30 -2.67 -3.47 13.16
C GLY A 30 -2.57 -4.80 12.42
N ASP A 31 -3.40 -5.05 11.40
CA ASP A 31 -3.17 -6.17 10.50
C ASP A 31 -1.83 -6.04 9.78
N ARG A 32 -1.22 -7.16 9.38
CA ARG A 32 -0.03 -7.15 8.52
C ARG A 32 -0.40 -7.53 7.08
N VAL A 33 0.08 -6.77 6.09
CA VAL A 33 -0.18 -6.95 4.65
C VAL A 33 1.13 -7.08 3.86
N LEU A 34 1.12 -7.85 2.79
CA LEU A 34 2.29 -8.04 1.94
C LEU A 34 2.54 -6.75 1.14
N GLY A 35 3.75 -6.20 1.24
CA GLY A 35 4.20 -5.02 0.52
C GLY A 35 4.93 -5.36 -0.79
N SER A 36 5.31 -4.32 -1.54
CA SER A 36 6.05 -4.45 -2.81
C SER A 36 7.44 -5.09 -2.65
N ASP A 37 8.05 -4.98 -1.47
CA ASP A 37 9.36 -5.58 -1.14
C ASP A 37 9.32 -7.10 -0.87
N GLY A 38 8.11 -7.68 -0.87
CA GLY A 38 7.88 -9.10 -0.60
C GLY A 38 7.88 -9.46 0.89
N ARG A 39 7.71 -8.49 1.80
CA ARG A 39 7.59 -8.69 3.26
C ARG A 39 6.25 -8.20 3.78
N TYR A 40 5.85 -8.65 4.97
CA TYR A 40 4.62 -8.19 5.61
C TYR A 40 4.83 -6.95 6.47
N HIS A 41 4.00 -5.91 6.28
CA HIS A 41 4.07 -4.61 6.96
C HIS A 41 2.76 -4.28 7.65
N GLN A 42 2.80 -3.45 8.69
CA GLN A 42 1.63 -3.11 9.49
C GLN A 42 0.72 -2.11 8.77
N VAL A 43 -0.59 -2.33 8.85
CA VAL A 43 -1.63 -1.38 8.42
C VAL A 43 -1.80 -0.33 9.52
N THR A 44 -1.63 0.94 9.16
CA THR A 44 -1.67 2.07 10.11
C THR A 44 -3.00 2.80 10.09
N GLU A 45 -3.64 2.89 8.93
CA GLU A 45 -4.96 3.52 8.76
C GLU A 45 -5.82 2.73 7.75
N VAL A 46 -7.15 2.86 7.83
CA VAL A 46 -8.11 2.26 6.90
C VAL A 46 -9.08 3.33 6.43
N PHE A 47 -9.35 3.36 5.12
CA PHE A 47 -10.16 4.36 4.45
C PHE A 47 -11.35 3.69 3.76
N VAL A 48 -12.55 4.24 3.96
CA VAL A 48 -13.78 3.85 3.26
C VAL A 48 -14.52 5.10 2.85
N HIS A 49 -14.91 5.19 1.59
CA HIS A 49 -15.67 6.33 1.08
C HIS A 49 -16.58 5.90 -0.08
N ASN A 50 -17.56 6.73 -0.45
CA ASN A 50 -18.43 6.42 -1.58
C ASN A 50 -17.81 6.94 -2.88
N HIS A 51 -17.70 6.05 -3.87
CA HIS A 51 -17.25 6.39 -5.21
C HIS A 51 -18.43 6.35 -6.17
N LYS A 52 -18.52 7.38 -7.02
CA LYS A 52 -19.41 7.41 -8.18
C LYS A 52 -18.58 7.72 -9.41
N GLY A 53 -18.31 6.71 -10.23
CA GLY A 53 -17.40 6.86 -11.36
C GLY A 53 -17.07 5.54 -12.04
N LYS A 54 -16.07 5.59 -12.92
CA LYS A 54 -15.62 4.41 -13.67
C LYS A 54 -14.65 3.59 -12.85
N MET A 55 -14.88 2.28 -12.82
CA MET A 55 -13.94 1.29 -12.33
C MET A 55 -13.20 0.63 -13.49
N TYR A 56 -11.96 0.24 -13.23
CA TYR A 56 -11.07 -0.44 -14.16
C TYR A 56 -10.80 -1.86 -13.64
N ALA A 57 -11.18 -2.85 -14.43
CA ALA A 57 -10.91 -4.26 -14.14
C ALA A 57 -9.73 -4.73 -14.99
N ILE A 58 -8.57 -4.90 -14.34
CA ILE A 58 -7.29 -5.20 -14.98
C ILE A 58 -6.98 -6.68 -14.84
N LYS A 59 -7.10 -7.41 -15.95
CA LYS A 59 -6.90 -8.85 -15.99
C LYS A 59 -5.52 -9.17 -16.54
N SER A 60 -4.68 -9.79 -15.72
CA SER A 60 -3.41 -10.31 -16.21
C SER A 60 -3.59 -11.66 -16.90
N LYS A 61 -2.60 -12.02 -17.71
CA LYS A 61 -2.59 -13.29 -18.43
C LYS A 61 -2.49 -14.49 -17.48
N CYS A 62 -1.92 -14.32 -16.29
CA CYS A 62 -1.55 -15.40 -15.39
C CYS A 62 -2.22 -15.32 -14.01
N LEU A 63 -2.27 -14.16 -13.36
CA LEU A 63 -2.45 -14.08 -11.90
C LEU A 63 -3.85 -13.64 -11.46
N GLY A 64 -4.78 -13.41 -12.39
CA GLY A 64 -6.17 -13.09 -12.07
C GLY A 64 -6.58 -11.68 -12.49
N LEU A 65 -7.45 -11.06 -11.70
CA LEU A 65 -8.10 -9.78 -11.97
C LEU A 65 -8.00 -8.90 -10.71
N THR A 66 -7.66 -7.63 -10.88
CA THR A 66 -7.85 -6.60 -9.84
C THR A 66 -8.76 -5.53 -10.39
N THR A 67 -9.71 -5.07 -9.56
CA THR A 67 -10.63 -3.99 -9.92
C THR A 67 -10.38 -2.79 -9.02
N LEU A 68 -10.13 -1.64 -9.62
CA LEU A 68 -9.68 -0.42 -8.96
C LEU A 68 -10.30 0.81 -9.62
N THR A 69 -10.29 1.94 -8.90
CA THR A 69 -10.63 3.24 -9.47
C THR A 69 -9.59 3.68 -10.52
N ASP A 70 -9.93 4.65 -11.36
CA ASP A 70 -9.18 5.04 -12.56
C ASP A 70 -7.77 5.60 -12.27
N GLU A 71 -7.62 6.27 -11.13
CA GLU A 71 -6.43 6.92 -10.62
C GLU A 71 -5.52 6.02 -9.77
N HIS A 72 -5.97 4.83 -9.38
CA HIS A 72 -5.21 3.97 -8.46
C HIS A 72 -3.87 3.52 -9.10
N PRO A 73 -2.72 3.78 -8.47
CA PRO A 73 -1.42 3.42 -9.04
C PRO A 73 -1.12 1.92 -8.93
N VAL A 74 -0.70 1.34 -10.04
CA VAL A 74 -0.34 -0.07 -10.19
C VAL A 74 1.13 -0.18 -10.58
N LEU A 75 1.89 -1.00 -9.86
CA LEU A 75 3.30 -1.23 -10.19
C LEU A 75 3.40 -2.04 -11.49
N SER A 76 4.01 -1.44 -12.51
CA SER A 76 3.92 -1.93 -13.89
C SER A 76 5.13 -1.58 -14.73
N VAL A 77 5.25 -2.23 -15.88
CA VAL A 77 6.26 -1.95 -16.91
C VAL A 77 5.55 -1.76 -18.24
N LYS A 78 5.83 -0.64 -18.94
CA LYS A 78 5.25 -0.39 -20.26
C LYS A 78 5.76 -1.37 -21.30
N ARG A 79 4.86 -1.86 -22.14
CA ARG A 79 5.20 -2.76 -23.24
C ARG A 79 5.89 -1.97 -24.36
N ALA A 80 7.14 -2.26 -24.66
CA ALA A 80 7.85 -1.61 -25.76
C ALA A 80 7.33 -2.10 -27.13
N HIS A 81 7.08 -3.41 -27.26
CA HIS A 81 6.60 -4.02 -28.50
C HIS A 81 5.47 -5.02 -28.26
N ALA A 82 4.39 -4.93 -29.04
CA ALA A 82 3.20 -5.75 -28.87
C ALA A 82 3.47 -7.28 -29.01
N LYS A 83 4.46 -7.67 -29.81
CA LYS A 83 4.75 -9.07 -30.15
C LYS A 83 5.99 -9.65 -29.46
N LEU A 84 6.85 -8.80 -28.90
CA LEU A 84 8.11 -9.22 -28.27
C LEU A 84 8.07 -8.97 -26.75
N HIS A 85 8.97 -9.63 -26.03
CA HIS A 85 9.26 -9.24 -24.66
C HIS A 85 10.16 -8.01 -24.65
N ASN A 86 10.08 -7.23 -23.58
CA ASN A 86 11.05 -6.18 -23.38
C ASN A 86 12.41 -6.82 -23.08
N THR A 87 13.49 -6.11 -23.39
CA THR A 87 14.85 -6.44 -22.96
C THR A 87 15.13 -5.88 -21.56
N GLU A 88 14.53 -4.74 -21.24
CA GLU A 88 14.64 -4.06 -19.95
C GLU A 88 13.28 -3.88 -19.28
N PHE A 89 13.26 -3.95 -17.95
CA PHE A 89 12.05 -3.96 -17.15
C PHE A 89 12.10 -2.91 -16.04
N GLU A 90 12.06 -1.63 -16.41
CA GLU A 90 11.96 -0.50 -15.46
C GLU A 90 10.53 -0.47 -14.88
N LEU A 91 10.39 -0.83 -13.60
CA LEU A 91 9.13 -0.78 -12.87
C LEU A 91 8.73 0.67 -12.55
N LYS A 92 7.47 1.02 -12.76
CA LYS A 92 6.89 2.33 -12.46
C LYS A 92 5.48 2.20 -11.90
N TRP A 93 5.11 3.18 -11.08
CA TRP A 93 3.71 3.37 -10.70
C TRP A 93 2.95 4.00 -11.87
N THR A 94 2.00 3.25 -12.44
CA THR A 94 1.16 3.71 -13.54
C THR A 94 -0.30 3.69 -13.09
N ARG A 95 -1.07 4.75 -13.38
CA ARG A 95 -2.50 4.78 -13.10
C ARG A 95 -3.26 3.70 -13.88
N ALA A 96 -4.36 3.22 -13.32
CA ALA A 96 -5.26 2.27 -13.96
C ALA A 96 -5.67 2.71 -15.39
N ASP A 97 -6.07 3.98 -15.52
CA ASP A 97 -6.54 4.57 -16.77
C ASP A 97 -5.46 4.74 -17.84
N GLN A 98 -4.20 4.65 -17.43
CA GLN A 98 -3.04 4.77 -18.32
C GLN A 98 -2.48 3.42 -18.74
N LEU A 99 -2.91 2.31 -18.13
CA LEU A 99 -2.44 0.98 -18.47
C LEU A 99 -3.01 0.52 -19.82
N ASN A 100 -2.19 -0.17 -20.60
CA ASN A 100 -2.57 -0.73 -21.89
C ASN A 100 -2.52 -2.25 -21.86
N LYS A 101 -3.35 -2.89 -22.69
CA LYS A 101 -3.22 -4.32 -22.97
C LYS A 101 -1.81 -4.63 -23.46
N GLY A 102 -1.17 -5.62 -22.83
CA GLY A 102 0.21 -6.02 -23.12
C GLY A 102 1.26 -5.41 -22.19
N ASP A 103 0.98 -4.30 -21.50
CA ASP A 103 1.81 -3.79 -20.40
C ASP A 103 1.96 -4.89 -19.35
N TYR A 104 3.04 -4.89 -18.59
CA TYR A 104 3.25 -5.86 -17.52
C TYR A 104 2.81 -5.26 -16.18
N ILE A 105 2.14 -6.05 -15.35
CA ILE A 105 1.92 -5.74 -13.93
C ILE A 105 2.80 -6.63 -13.06
N ALA A 106 3.28 -6.07 -11.97
CA ALA A 106 4.18 -6.74 -11.05
C ALA A 106 3.42 -7.44 -9.92
N PHE A 107 3.89 -8.62 -9.54
CA PHE A 107 3.47 -9.34 -8.35
C PHE A 107 4.74 -9.75 -7.59
N PRO A 108 4.87 -9.49 -6.28
CA PRO A 108 6.13 -9.69 -5.58
C PRO A 108 6.34 -11.16 -5.21
N ILE A 109 7.60 -11.55 -5.09
CA ILE A 109 7.99 -12.86 -4.57
C ILE A 109 8.08 -12.75 -3.04
N LEU A 110 7.27 -13.53 -2.30
CA LEU A 110 7.27 -13.53 -0.83
C LEU A 110 8.64 -13.95 -0.27
N LYS A 111 9.31 -13.05 0.45
CA LYS A 111 10.65 -13.22 1.01
C LYS A 111 10.67 -13.62 2.50
N GLU A 112 9.60 -13.36 3.25
CA GLU A 112 9.55 -13.70 4.68
C GLU A 112 9.61 -15.23 4.88
N VAL A 113 10.54 -15.68 5.72
CA VAL A 113 10.77 -17.09 6.01
C VAL A 113 10.79 -17.26 7.53
N GLU A 114 9.98 -18.19 8.03
CA GLU A 114 10.01 -18.63 9.42
C GLU A 114 10.20 -20.14 9.42
N ASP A 115 11.37 -20.59 9.87
CA ASP A 115 11.62 -22.02 9.97
C ASP A 115 11.06 -22.57 11.28
N LYS A 116 10.38 -23.71 11.19
CA LYS A 116 9.87 -24.46 12.32
C LYS A 116 10.34 -25.89 12.18
N GLU A 117 11.02 -26.40 13.20
CA GLU A 117 11.37 -27.82 13.29
C GLU A 117 10.20 -28.66 13.82
N GLU A 118 9.40 -28.08 14.71
CA GLU A 118 8.24 -28.73 15.29
C GLU A 118 7.04 -27.77 15.37
N ILE A 119 5.84 -28.34 15.39
CA ILE A 119 4.59 -27.63 15.63
C ILE A 119 3.90 -28.20 16.86
N ALA A 120 3.37 -27.33 17.71
CA ALA A 120 2.61 -27.76 18.88
C ALA A 120 1.31 -28.47 18.48
N LEU A 121 1.04 -29.59 19.14
CA LEU A 121 -0.22 -30.31 19.12
C LEU A 121 -0.85 -30.15 20.52
N PRO A 122 -1.45 -28.99 20.83
CA PRO A 122 -1.87 -28.67 22.18
C PRO A 122 -2.91 -29.67 22.69
N LEU A 123 -2.60 -30.27 23.84
CA LEU A 123 -3.49 -31.20 24.53
C LEU A 123 -4.61 -30.44 25.24
N VAL A 124 -5.82 -30.49 24.67
CA VAL A 124 -7.03 -30.07 25.38
C VAL A 124 -7.76 -31.32 25.87
N LYS A 125 -7.30 -31.90 26.98
CA LYS A 125 -7.97 -33.04 27.60
C LYS A 125 -9.09 -32.53 28.50
N LYS A 126 -10.35 -32.80 28.15
CA LYS A 126 -11.48 -32.53 29.06
C LYS A 126 -11.33 -33.44 30.30
N ALA A 127 -11.67 -32.93 31.49
CA ALA A 127 -11.49 -33.66 32.76
C ALA A 127 -12.12 -35.08 32.78
N MET A 128 -13.17 -35.31 31.98
CA MET A 128 -13.85 -36.62 31.89
C MET A 128 -13.39 -37.52 30.74
N ASP A 129 -12.41 -37.09 29.92
CA ASP A 129 -11.94 -37.88 28.80
C ASP A 129 -10.97 -38.99 29.26
N ARG A 130 -11.52 -40.19 29.49
CA ARG A 130 -10.79 -41.40 29.91
C ARG A 130 -10.43 -42.35 28.77
N LYS A 131 -10.90 -42.11 27.54
CA LYS A 131 -10.81 -43.07 26.41
C LYS A 131 -9.85 -42.65 25.29
N SER A 132 -9.56 -41.36 25.15
CA SER A 132 -8.69 -40.87 24.07
C SER A 132 -7.24 -41.36 24.24
N LYS A 133 -6.69 -41.94 23.17
CA LYS A 133 -5.26 -42.29 23.11
C LYS A 133 -4.42 -41.01 23.19
N PRO A 134 -3.32 -40.99 23.96
CA PRO A 134 -2.43 -39.85 24.00
C PRO A 134 -1.78 -39.66 22.62
N ILE A 135 -1.75 -38.41 22.15
CA ILE A 135 -0.97 -38.00 20.98
C ILE A 135 0.31 -37.28 21.45
N PRO A 136 1.35 -37.22 20.60
CA PRO A 136 2.52 -36.40 20.87
C PRO A 136 2.14 -34.94 21.15
N LYS A 137 2.93 -34.26 22.00
CA LYS A 137 2.75 -32.83 22.31
C LYS A 137 3.15 -31.93 21.15
N THR A 138 4.01 -32.42 20.27
CA THR A 138 4.50 -31.73 19.07
C THR A 138 4.56 -32.71 17.91
N ALA A 139 4.50 -32.19 16.68
CA ALA A 139 4.83 -32.93 15.47
C ALA A 139 6.02 -32.29 14.77
N LYS A 140 6.96 -33.10 14.29
CA LYS A 140 8.06 -32.62 13.46
C LYS A 140 7.51 -32.09 12.13
N VAL A 141 7.99 -30.92 11.73
CA VAL A 141 7.60 -30.25 10.47
C VAL A 141 8.54 -30.72 9.36
N ASP A 142 8.40 -31.98 8.99
CA ASP A 142 9.17 -32.63 7.93
C ASP A 142 8.34 -32.86 6.65
N ASP A 143 8.95 -33.48 5.64
CA ASP A 143 8.29 -33.80 4.37
C ASP A 143 7.06 -34.69 4.56
N GLY A 144 7.09 -35.63 5.50
CA GLY A 144 5.98 -36.55 5.77
C GLY A 144 4.79 -35.83 6.39
N PHE A 145 5.02 -35.01 7.41
CA PHE A 145 3.98 -34.20 8.04
C PHE A 145 3.33 -33.23 7.05
N LEU A 146 4.15 -32.50 6.27
CA LEU A 146 3.63 -31.54 5.29
C LEU A 146 2.91 -32.24 4.14
N ARG A 147 3.34 -33.44 3.74
CA ARG A 147 2.63 -34.25 2.75
C ARG A 147 1.27 -34.72 3.26
N LEU A 148 1.17 -35.14 4.53
CA LEU A 148 -0.12 -35.46 5.17
C LEU A 148 -1.05 -34.23 5.23
N CYS A 149 -0.50 -33.05 5.52
CA CYS A 149 -1.27 -31.79 5.47
C CYS A 149 -1.81 -31.52 4.05
N GLY A 150 -1.00 -31.78 3.02
CA GLY A 150 -1.41 -31.68 1.62
C GLY A 150 -2.54 -32.65 1.26
N TYR A 151 -2.44 -33.91 1.69
CA TYR A 151 -3.52 -34.89 1.55
C TYR A 151 -4.80 -34.44 2.25
N TYR A 152 -4.70 -33.81 3.43
CA TYR A 152 -5.89 -33.34 4.13
C TYR A 152 -6.57 -32.20 3.39
N ILE A 153 -5.79 -31.27 2.82
CA ILE A 153 -6.36 -30.16 2.07
C ILE A 153 -7.11 -30.67 0.84
N ALA A 154 -6.56 -31.68 0.15
CA ALA A 154 -7.16 -32.27 -1.03
C ALA A 154 -8.34 -33.20 -0.71
N GLU A 155 -8.09 -34.28 0.02
CA GLU A 155 -9.03 -35.42 0.18
C GLU A 155 -9.54 -35.58 1.61
N GLY A 156 -9.09 -34.72 2.53
CA GLY A 156 -9.41 -34.81 3.95
C GLY A 156 -10.65 -34.02 4.33
N TYR A 157 -11.38 -34.51 5.33
CA TYR A 157 -12.39 -33.75 6.04
C TYR A 157 -12.49 -34.22 7.48
N VAL A 158 -13.18 -33.45 8.30
CA VAL A 158 -13.47 -33.83 9.67
C VAL A 158 -14.93 -34.22 9.76
N HIS A 159 -15.19 -35.36 10.40
CA HIS A 159 -16.52 -35.84 10.71
C HIS A 159 -16.55 -36.31 12.17
N ASP A 160 -17.44 -35.70 12.97
CA ASP A 160 -17.51 -35.89 14.42
C ASP A 160 -16.13 -35.68 15.11
N ARG A 161 -15.47 -36.76 15.52
CA ARG A 161 -14.19 -36.74 16.26
C ARG A 161 -13.05 -37.36 15.46
N GLU A 162 -13.21 -37.46 14.15
CA GLU A 162 -12.27 -38.16 13.28
C GLU A 162 -11.82 -37.27 12.13
N ILE A 163 -10.55 -37.43 11.74
CA ILE A 163 -10.06 -36.98 10.45
C ILE A 163 -10.25 -38.12 9.47
N ILE A 164 -10.95 -37.88 8.38
CA ILE A 164 -11.21 -38.88 7.34
C ILE A 164 -10.55 -38.40 6.05
N PHE A 165 -9.79 -39.28 5.41
CA PHE A 165 -9.29 -39.11 4.05
C PHE A 165 -10.03 -40.10 3.17
N THR A 166 -10.60 -39.62 2.06
CA THR A 166 -11.33 -40.46 1.11
C THR A 166 -10.62 -40.47 -0.22
N PHE A 167 -10.12 -41.62 -0.66
CA PHE A 167 -9.42 -41.78 -1.94
C PHE A 167 -10.21 -42.69 -2.88
N ASN A 168 -9.89 -42.66 -4.17
CA ASN A 168 -10.41 -43.67 -5.11
C ASN A 168 -9.83 -45.06 -4.77
N SER A 169 -10.57 -46.14 -5.05
CA SER A 169 -10.10 -47.51 -4.86
C SER A 169 -8.84 -47.86 -5.65
N LYS A 170 -8.49 -47.09 -6.67
CA LYS A 170 -7.24 -47.24 -7.45
C LYS A 170 -6.05 -46.52 -6.83
N GLU A 171 -6.25 -45.75 -5.77
CA GLU A 171 -5.24 -44.90 -5.12
C GLU A 171 -4.80 -45.48 -3.77
N GLN A 172 -4.74 -46.81 -3.68
CA GLN A 172 -4.35 -47.53 -2.46
C GLN A 172 -3.01 -47.04 -1.88
N GLU A 173 -2.05 -46.68 -2.74
CA GLU A 173 -0.75 -46.16 -2.32
C GLU A 173 -0.85 -44.86 -1.48
N LEU A 174 -1.84 -44.00 -1.77
CA LEU A 174 -2.10 -42.78 -1.00
C LEU A 174 -2.69 -43.12 0.37
N ALA A 175 -3.65 -44.05 0.41
CA ALA A 175 -4.23 -44.54 1.65
C ALA A 175 -3.14 -45.16 2.55
N ASP A 176 -2.26 -45.97 1.98
CA ASP A 176 -1.14 -46.61 2.69
C ASP A 176 -0.13 -45.59 3.23
N ASP A 177 0.17 -44.52 2.48
CA ASP A 177 1.01 -43.42 2.98
C ASP A 177 0.34 -42.68 4.14
N VAL A 178 -0.96 -42.37 4.05
CA VAL A 178 -1.71 -41.77 5.17
C VAL A 178 -1.70 -42.67 6.41
N ILE A 179 -1.88 -43.99 6.24
CA ILE A 179 -1.83 -44.96 7.35
C ILE A 179 -0.46 -44.92 8.03
N ARG A 180 0.61 -45.02 7.24
CA ARG A 180 1.99 -44.97 7.74
C ARG A 180 2.28 -43.66 8.45
N LEU A 181 1.92 -42.52 7.84
CA LEU A 181 2.14 -41.18 8.39
C LEU A 181 1.34 -40.94 9.68
N SER A 182 0.09 -41.45 9.76
CA SER A 182 -0.72 -41.37 10.98
C SER A 182 -0.04 -42.08 12.16
N VAL A 183 0.51 -43.28 11.92
CA VAL A 183 1.23 -44.02 12.96
C VAL A 183 2.54 -43.34 13.32
N SER A 184 3.33 -42.91 12.33
CA SER A 184 4.66 -42.34 12.59
C SER A 184 4.61 -40.96 13.24
N ILE A 185 3.64 -40.12 12.85
CA ILE A 185 3.54 -38.74 13.34
C ILE A 185 2.73 -38.67 14.63
N PHE A 186 1.60 -39.38 14.70
CA PHE A 186 0.65 -39.23 15.80
C PHE A 186 0.58 -40.45 16.74
N GLY A 187 1.23 -41.57 16.40
CA GLY A 187 1.10 -42.81 17.16
C GLY A 187 -0.29 -43.45 17.07
N ILE A 188 -1.11 -43.05 16.09
CA ILE A 188 -2.48 -43.54 15.93
C ILE A 188 -2.56 -44.45 14.71
N SER A 189 -2.94 -45.70 14.95
CA SER A 189 -3.36 -46.62 13.88
C SER A 189 -4.77 -46.22 13.41
N PRO A 190 -4.94 -45.78 12.15
CA PRO A 190 -6.26 -45.43 11.63
C PRO A 190 -7.09 -46.66 11.29
N SER A 191 -8.41 -46.46 11.19
CA SER A 191 -9.31 -47.47 10.62
C SER A 191 -9.44 -47.28 9.11
N VAL A 192 -9.52 -48.39 8.37
CA VAL A 192 -9.65 -48.38 6.91
C VAL A 192 -10.97 -49.02 6.52
N LYS A 193 -11.74 -48.35 5.68
CA LYS A 193 -13.02 -48.88 5.17
C LYS A 193 -13.02 -48.83 3.65
N LEU A 194 -13.10 -50.00 3.02
CA LEU A 194 -13.32 -50.15 1.59
C LEU A 194 -14.81 -50.04 1.29
N ARG A 195 -15.20 -49.05 0.49
CA ARG A 195 -16.59 -48.86 0.05
C ARG A 195 -16.72 -49.26 -1.42
N GLU A 196 -16.89 -50.57 -1.66
CA GLU A 196 -16.95 -51.14 -3.02
C GLU A 196 -17.96 -50.43 -3.92
N LYS A 197 -19.18 -50.19 -3.43
CA LYS A 197 -20.25 -49.50 -4.18
C LYS A 197 -19.91 -48.06 -4.60
N LYS A 198 -19.00 -47.40 -3.89
CA LYS A 198 -18.57 -46.02 -4.18
C LYS A 198 -17.17 -45.98 -4.79
N HIS A 199 -16.52 -47.14 -4.98
CA HIS A 199 -15.13 -47.24 -5.43
C HIS A 199 -14.16 -46.33 -4.64
N THR A 200 -14.30 -46.32 -3.31
CA THR A 200 -13.52 -45.44 -2.42
C THR A 200 -12.89 -46.20 -1.25
N ILE A 201 -11.79 -45.64 -0.75
CA ILE A 201 -11.05 -46.08 0.44
C ILE A 201 -11.11 -44.94 1.44
N ASP A 202 -11.73 -45.17 2.60
CA ASP A 202 -11.71 -44.21 3.70
C ASP A 202 -10.65 -44.60 4.73
N VAL A 203 -9.73 -43.69 5.02
CA VAL A 203 -8.77 -43.80 6.12
C VAL A 203 -9.18 -42.83 7.22
N SER A 204 -9.60 -43.35 8.37
CA SER A 204 -10.15 -42.55 9.48
C SER A 204 -9.23 -42.59 10.70
N ILE A 205 -8.70 -41.43 11.09
CA ILE A 205 -7.87 -41.20 12.27
C ILE A 205 -8.78 -40.71 13.41
N SER A 206 -9.08 -41.58 14.37
CA SER A 206 -9.98 -41.26 15.49
C SER A 206 -9.27 -40.48 16.59
N SER A 207 -9.32 -39.14 16.50
CA SER A 207 -8.81 -38.23 17.54
C SER A 207 -9.56 -36.90 17.49
N SER A 208 -10.35 -36.63 18.53
CA SER A 208 -11.12 -35.37 18.66
C SER A 208 -10.21 -34.14 18.68
N GLN A 209 -8.99 -34.28 19.21
CA GLN A 209 -8.00 -33.22 19.29
C GLN A 209 -7.43 -32.89 17.91
N LEU A 210 -7.00 -33.92 17.16
CA LEU A 210 -6.50 -33.71 15.80
C LEU A 210 -7.61 -33.20 14.87
N ALA A 211 -8.83 -33.73 14.98
CA ALA A 211 -9.99 -33.27 14.23
C ALA A 211 -10.26 -31.77 14.44
N ARG A 212 -10.18 -31.29 15.69
CA ARG A 212 -10.28 -29.84 15.99
C ARG A 212 -9.14 -29.04 15.38
N LEU A 213 -7.89 -29.48 15.58
CA LEU A 213 -6.71 -28.78 15.06
C LEU A 213 -6.72 -28.68 13.53
N PHE A 214 -7.02 -29.78 12.83
CA PHE A 214 -7.08 -29.80 11.38
C PHE A 214 -8.23 -28.94 10.83
N SER A 215 -9.38 -28.93 11.51
CA SER A 215 -10.48 -28.02 11.16
C SER A 215 -10.07 -26.54 11.30
N GLU A 216 -9.33 -26.19 12.36
CA GLU A 216 -8.87 -24.83 12.61
C GLU A 216 -7.80 -24.39 11.60
N TRP A 217 -6.79 -25.25 11.40
CA TRP A 217 -5.65 -25.02 10.51
C TRP A 217 -6.07 -24.92 9.05
N PHE A 218 -6.85 -25.89 8.57
CA PHE A 218 -7.10 -26.07 7.15
C PHE A 218 -8.53 -25.72 6.73
N GLY A 219 -9.41 -25.40 7.67
CA GLY A 219 -10.82 -25.08 7.42
C GLY A 219 -11.74 -26.30 7.27
N THR A 220 -13.04 -26.05 7.35
CA THR A 220 -14.11 -27.06 7.24
C THR A 220 -14.95 -26.85 5.98
N GLY A 221 -15.10 -27.90 5.17
CA GLY A 221 -15.75 -27.84 3.86
C GLY A 221 -14.81 -27.37 2.76
N ALA A 222 -15.04 -27.85 1.53
CA ALA A 222 -14.14 -27.64 0.40
C ALA A 222 -13.96 -26.16 0.03
N GLN A 223 -14.97 -25.32 0.21
CA GLN A 223 -14.93 -23.88 -0.08
C GLN A 223 -14.10 -23.08 0.94
N ASN A 224 -13.88 -23.62 2.14
CA ASN A 224 -13.12 -22.97 3.22
C ASN A 224 -11.73 -23.56 3.39
N LYS A 225 -11.33 -24.50 2.52
CA LYS A 225 -9.99 -25.09 2.55
C LYS A 225 -8.93 -23.98 2.44
N LYS A 226 -7.90 -24.06 3.27
CA LYS A 226 -6.82 -23.06 3.33
C LYS A 226 -5.51 -23.71 3.77
N ILE A 227 -4.41 -23.02 3.48
CA ILE A 227 -3.07 -23.35 3.96
C ILE A 227 -2.79 -22.46 5.18
N PRO A 228 -2.44 -23.03 6.35
CA PRO A 228 -2.03 -22.27 7.52
C PRO A 228 -0.86 -21.34 7.23
N HIS A 229 -0.86 -20.14 7.83
CA HIS A 229 0.18 -19.15 7.58
C HIS A 229 1.59 -19.65 7.89
N PHE A 230 1.75 -20.40 8.99
CA PHE A 230 3.06 -20.92 9.36
C PHE A 230 3.64 -21.80 8.23
N ILE A 231 2.80 -22.56 7.50
CA ILE A 231 3.24 -23.36 6.34
C ILE A 231 3.61 -22.46 5.15
N MET A 232 2.88 -21.35 4.95
CA MET A 232 3.18 -20.35 3.92
C MET A 232 4.57 -19.70 4.11
N LEU A 233 5.03 -19.59 5.36
CA LEU A 233 6.32 -18.99 5.72
C LEU A 233 7.48 -19.99 5.84
N LEU A 234 7.23 -21.30 5.82
CA LEU A 234 8.32 -22.29 5.91
C LEU A 234 9.38 -22.11 4.81
N PRO A 235 10.61 -22.61 5.03
CA PRO A 235 11.61 -22.69 3.98
C PRO A 235 11.09 -23.46 2.77
N LYS A 236 11.47 -23.01 1.56
CA LYS A 236 11.06 -23.63 0.28
C LYS A 236 11.34 -25.13 0.23
N ALA A 237 12.40 -25.59 0.89
CA ALA A 237 12.73 -27.02 0.96
C ALA A 237 11.62 -27.84 1.65
N LYS A 238 11.10 -27.36 2.79
CA LYS A 238 10.02 -28.00 3.55
C LYS A 238 8.68 -27.93 2.82
N GLN A 239 8.37 -26.80 2.17
CA GLN A 239 7.13 -26.58 1.42
C GLN A 239 6.89 -27.62 0.29
N ARG A 240 7.92 -28.32 -0.18
CA ARG A 240 7.81 -29.37 -1.20
C ARG A 240 6.92 -30.53 -0.76
N GLY A 241 6.97 -30.92 0.51
CA GLY A 241 6.12 -31.98 1.06
C GLY A 241 4.64 -31.63 0.92
N LEU A 242 4.28 -30.39 1.24
CA LEU A 242 2.92 -29.87 1.07
C LEU A 242 2.50 -29.88 -0.41
N LEU A 243 3.32 -29.33 -1.31
CA LEU A 243 3.03 -29.31 -2.74
C LEU A 243 2.84 -30.74 -3.27
N LYS A 244 3.66 -31.69 -2.83
CA LYS A 244 3.54 -33.10 -3.19
C LYS A 244 2.20 -33.69 -2.73
N GLY A 245 1.82 -33.49 -1.48
CA GLY A 245 0.54 -33.97 -0.94
C GLY A 245 -0.67 -33.37 -1.67
N LEU A 246 -0.65 -32.05 -1.92
CA LEU A 246 -1.70 -31.37 -2.68
C LEU A 246 -1.84 -31.95 -4.10
N TRP A 247 -0.73 -32.13 -4.81
CA TRP A 247 -0.77 -32.61 -6.20
C TRP A 247 -1.08 -34.09 -6.33
N MET A 248 -0.75 -34.91 -5.33
CA MET A 248 -1.05 -36.34 -5.34
C MET A 248 -2.52 -36.63 -5.01
N GLY A 249 -3.20 -35.78 -4.23
CA GLY A 249 -4.65 -35.89 -4.01
C GLY A 249 -5.44 -35.28 -5.16
N ASP A 250 -5.53 -33.95 -5.19
CA ASP A 250 -6.41 -33.22 -6.12
C ASP A 250 -5.72 -32.81 -7.44
N GLY A 251 -4.39 -32.87 -7.47
CA GLY A 251 -3.61 -32.40 -8.60
C GLY A 251 -3.61 -33.38 -9.77
N TRP A 252 -3.59 -32.82 -10.96
CA TRP A 252 -3.40 -33.59 -12.18
C TRP A 252 -2.12 -33.14 -12.88
N VAL A 253 -1.27 -34.10 -13.26
CA VAL A 253 -0.06 -33.88 -14.06
C VAL A 253 -0.13 -34.78 -15.28
N GLY A 254 -0.06 -34.20 -16.48
CA GLY A 254 -0.06 -35.00 -17.71
C GLY A 254 0.03 -34.17 -18.98
N LYS A 255 0.48 -34.79 -20.07
CA LYS A 255 0.59 -34.16 -21.41
C LYS A 255 1.40 -32.84 -21.42
N GLY A 256 2.42 -32.75 -20.55
CA GLY A 256 3.29 -31.57 -20.41
C GLY A 256 2.63 -30.37 -19.73
N ARG A 257 1.59 -30.58 -18.91
CA ARG A 257 0.90 -29.55 -18.12
C ARG A 257 0.45 -30.13 -16.77
N ALA A 258 0.17 -29.26 -15.82
CA ALA A 258 -0.43 -29.62 -14.55
C ALA A 258 -1.61 -28.69 -14.23
N ASN A 259 -2.54 -29.18 -13.41
CA ASN A 259 -3.67 -28.42 -12.93
C ASN A 259 -4.04 -28.84 -11.52
N TYR A 260 -4.31 -27.87 -10.66
CA TYR A 260 -4.96 -28.08 -9.37
C TYR A 260 -6.32 -27.35 -9.41
N ARG A 261 -7.40 -28.04 -9.07
CA ARG A 261 -8.76 -27.45 -9.05
C ARG A 261 -9.24 -27.35 -7.60
N THR A 262 -9.88 -26.23 -7.27
CA THR A 262 -10.52 -26.05 -5.96
C THR A 262 -11.71 -25.11 -6.08
N ILE A 263 -12.67 -25.22 -5.17
CA ILE A 263 -13.74 -24.23 -5.01
C ILE A 263 -13.43 -23.20 -3.93
N SER A 264 -12.30 -23.34 -3.21
CA SER A 264 -11.79 -22.34 -2.28
C SER A 264 -10.98 -21.28 -3.03
N ARG A 265 -11.52 -20.06 -3.11
CA ARG A 265 -10.81 -18.90 -3.66
C ARG A 265 -9.52 -18.62 -2.90
N LEU A 266 -9.59 -18.71 -1.56
CA LEU A 266 -8.45 -18.51 -0.67
C LEU A 266 -7.32 -19.51 -0.96
N LEU A 267 -7.65 -20.81 -1.10
CA LEU A 267 -6.64 -21.83 -1.41
C LEU A 267 -5.98 -21.59 -2.76
N ALA A 268 -6.74 -21.19 -3.78
CA ALA A 268 -6.19 -20.87 -5.09
C ALA A 268 -5.17 -19.72 -5.03
N GLU A 269 -5.47 -18.68 -4.24
CA GLU A 269 -4.61 -17.52 -4.01
C GLU A 269 -3.36 -17.87 -3.21
N GLN A 270 -3.49 -18.71 -2.18
CA GLN A 270 -2.34 -19.21 -1.41
C GLN A 270 -1.43 -20.11 -2.25
N LEU A 271 -2.02 -20.99 -3.07
CA LEU A 271 -1.26 -21.85 -3.96
C LEU A 271 -0.50 -21.04 -5.02
N LYS A 272 -1.08 -19.95 -5.52
CA LYS A 272 -0.39 -19.00 -6.41
C LYS A 272 0.87 -18.44 -5.75
N VAL A 273 0.77 -17.93 -4.53
CA VAL A 273 1.92 -17.36 -3.79
C VAL A 273 3.00 -18.41 -3.55
N LEU A 274 2.62 -19.63 -3.13
CA LEU A 274 3.56 -20.73 -2.94
C LEU A 274 4.29 -21.09 -4.24
N LEU A 275 3.57 -21.25 -5.35
CA LEU A 275 4.19 -21.56 -6.64
C LEU A 275 5.17 -20.45 -7.07
N ILE A 276 4.78 -19.18 -6.94
CA ILE A 276 5.64 -18.04 -7.28
C ILE A 276 6.92 -18.05 -6.44
N ARG A 277 6.82 -18.33 -5.13
CA ARG A 277 7.98 -18.48 -4.23
C ARG A 277 8.91 -19.61 -4.68
N HIS A 278 8.35 -20.67 -5.27
CA HIS A 278 9.06 -21.77 -5.93
C HIS A 278 9.50 -21.48 -7.37
N GLN A 279 9.43 -20.22 -7.83
CA GLN A 279 9.83 -19.77 -9.16
C GLN A 279 8.97 -20.35 -10.30
N ILE A 280 7.75 -20.80 -9.96
CA ILE A 280 6.74 -21.36 -10.85
C ILE A 280 5.63 -20.32 -11.00
N VAL A 281 5.35 -19.87 -12.24
CA VAL A 281 4.25 -18.91 -12.49
C VAL A 281 2.99 -19.67 -12.94
N PRO A 282 1.97 -19.81 -12.09
CA PRO A 282 0.72 -20.44 -12.51
C PRO A 282 -0.14 -19.52 -13.37
N THR A 283 -1.09 -20.13 -14.08
CA THR A 283 -2.23 -19.43 -14.68
C THR A 283 -3.48 -19.76 -13.88
N ILE A 284 -4.04 -18.75 -13.23
CA ILE A 284 -5.30 -18.84 -12.49
C ILE A 284 -6.45 -18.59 -13.45
N SER A 285 -7.47 -19.44 -13.38
CA SER A 285 -8.70 -19.28 -14.15
C SER A 285 -9.91 -19.64 -13.32
N VAL A 286 -10.94 -18.80 -13.42
CA VAL A 286 -12.25 -19.01 -12.81
C VAL A 286 -13.15 -19.66 -13.84
N ASN A 287 -13.79 -20.77 -13.47
CA ASN A 287 -14.77 -21.48 -14.30
C ASN A 287 -16.11 -21.50 -13.57
N LYS A 288 -17.22 -21.46 -14.29
CA LYS A 288 -18.54 -21.75 -13.71
C LYS A 288 -18.51 -23.17 -13.14
N ALA A 289 -18.84 -23.32 -11.87
CA ALA A 289 -18.96 -24.63 -11.26
C ALA A 289 -20.33 -25.25 -11.60
N SER A 290 -20.42 -26.58 -11.55
CA SER A 290 -21.67 -27.33 -11.66
C SER A 290 -22.27 -27.60 -10.28
N GLY A 291 -23.60 -27.72 -10.18
CA GLY A 291 -24.30 -28.03 -8.93
C GLY A 291 -24.51 -26.80 -8.03
N MET A 292 -24.34 -26.97 -6.71
CA MET A 292 -24.62 -25.92 -5.70
C MET A 292 -23.60 -24.76 -5.66
N HIS A 293 -22.46 -24.90 -6.33
CA HIS A 293 -21.38 -23.91 -6.28
C HIS A 293 -21.38 -23.03 -7.52
N LYS A 294 -21.13 -21.72 -7.35
CA LYS A 294 -21.15 -20.75 -8.45
C LYS A 294 -19.84 -20.73 -9.26
N GLU A 295 -18.69 -20.93 -8.61
CA GLU A 295 -17.36 -20.81 -9.22
C GLU A 295 -16.41 -21.94 -8.78
N SER A 296 -15.45 -22.27 -9.66
CA SER A 296 -14.30 -23.12 -9.36
C SER A 296 -13.02 -22.50 -9.92
N TYR A 297 -11.93 -22.63 -9.18
CA TYR A 297 -10.63 -22.06 -9.47
C TYR A 297 -9.69 -23.15 -9.99
N SER A 298 -9.02 -22.87 -11.10
CA SER A 298 -8.04 -23.76 -11.72
C SER A 298 -6.68 -23.08 -11.72
N VAL A 299 -5.74 -23.68 -11.00
CA VAL A 299 -4.33 -23.26 -10.88
C VAL A 299 -3.51 -24.13 -11.82
N ARG A 300 -3.24 -23.62 -13.03
CA ARG A 300 -2.58 -24.37 -14.11
C ARG A 300 -1.11 -24.02 -14.23
N VAL A 301 -0.29 -25.04 -14.43
CA VAL A 301 1.12 -24.90 -14.81
C VAL A 301 1.27 -25.47 -16.23
N VAL A 302 1.66 -24.62 -17.18
CA VAL A 302 1.56 -24.96 -18.61
C VAL A 302 2.85 -24.71 -19.38
N SER A 303 3.74 -23.85 -18.90
CA SER A 303 4.99 -23.58 -19.61
C SER A 303 5.99 -24.71 -19.33
N ARG A 304 6.87 -24.99 -20.31
CA ARG A 304 7.92 -26.02 -20.16
C ARG A 304 8.82 -25.73 -18.96
N ARG A 305 9.21 -24.46 -18.76
CA ARG A 305 10.05 -23.99 -17.65
C ARG A 305 9.36 -24.28 -16.31
N ASP A 306 8.13 -23.81 -16.17
CA ASP A 306 7.36 -23.96 -14.93
C ASP A 306 7.05 -25.43 -14.62
N MET A 307 6.74 -26.22 -15.65
CA MET A 307 6.53 -27.66 -15.51
C MET A 307 7.80 -28.38 -15.06
N THR A 308 8.97 -28.00 -15.55
CA THR A 308 10.25 -28.58 -15.11
C THR A 308 10.47 -28.32 -13.63
N MET A 309 10.20 -27.10 -13.18
CA MET A 309 10.33 -26.71 -11.77
C MET A 309 9.31 -27.43 -10.88
N LEU A 310 8.05 -27.53 -11.32
CA LEU A 310 7.01 -28.26 -10.59
C LEU A 310 7.34 -29.76 -10.51
N SER A 311 7.71 -30.39 -11.62
CA SER A 311 8.12 -31.81 -11.66
C SER A 311 9.26 -32.10 -10.67
N LYS A 312 10.26 -31.22 -10.61
CA LYS A 312 11.34 -31.31 -9.61
C LYS A 312 10.79 -31.18 -8.19
N ALA A 313 9.91 -30.22 -7.94
CA ALA A 313 9.31 -30.02 -6.61
C ALA A 313 8.51 -31.25 -6.15
N LEU A 314 7.72 -31.84 -7.04
CA LEU A 314 6.87 -33.01 -6.78
C LEU A 314 7.62 -34.35 -6.78
N GLY A 315 8.81 -34.40 -7.40
CA GLY A 315 9.57 -35.65 -7.57
C GLY A 315 8.96 -36.58 -8.63
N VAL A 316 8.33 -36.04 -9.66
CA VAL A 316 7.69 -36.81 -10.74
C VAL A 316 8.35 -36.54 -12.09
N SER A 317 8.54 -37.60 -12.87
CA SER A 317 9.05 -37.51 -14.24
C SER A 317 7.91 -37.20 -15.21
N VAL A 318 8.06 -36.15 -16.04
CA VAL A 318 7.03 -35.73 -17.00
C VAL A 318 7.64 -35.57 -18.38
N GLN A 319 7.01 -36.19 -19.39
CA GLN A 319 7.33 -35.89 -20.79
C GLN A 319 6.90 -34.46 -21.12
N LEU A 320 7.90 -33.60 -21.32
CA LEU A 320 7.71 -32.20 -21.71
C LEU A 320 7.43 -32.12 -23.21
N ARG A 321 6.58 -31.18 -23.63
CA ARG A 321 6.32 -30.94 -25.05
C ARG A 321 7.58 -30.40 -25.74
N ASN A 322 7.90 -30.93 -26.92
CA ASN A 322 8.98 -30.42 -27.78
C ASN A 322 8.55 -29.10 -28.43
N GLN A 323 9.23 -28.02 -28.02
CA GLN A 323 9.03 -26.63 -28.45
C GLN A 323 7.64 -26.03 -28.16
N GLY A 324 7.64 -24.80 -27.63
CA GLY A 324 6.45 -24.02 -27.34
C GLY A 324 6.82 -22.55 -27.24
N LYS A 325 5.84 -21.65 -27.36
CA LYS A 325 6.07 -20.22 -27.16
C LYS A 325 6.67 -20.00 -25.74
N PRO A 326 7.64 -19.10 -25.59
CA PRO A 326 8.21 -18.78 -24.28
C PRO A 326 7.10 -18.38 -23.29
N PRO A 327 7.31 -18.60 -21.97
CA PRO A 327 6.37 -18.16 -20.95
C PRO A 327 6.11 -16.67 -21.13
N SER A 328 4.86 -16.25 -21.10
CA SER A 328 4.54 -14.83 -21.23
C SER A 328 4.84 -14.01 -20.00
N SER A 329 5.04 -14.67 -18.86
CA SER A 329 5.51 -14.05 -17.62
C SER A 329 7.03 -13.95 -17.62
N ILE A 330 7.52 -12.91 -16.95
CA ILE A 330 8.95 -12.68 -16.72
C ILE A 330 9.16 -12.82 -15.21
N ILE A 331 10.19 -13.55 -14.81
CA ILE A 331 10.63 -13.59 -13.43
C ILE A 331 11.87 -12.72 -13.31
N LEU A 332 11.78 -11.71 -12.44
CA LEU A 332 12.89 -10.94 -11.94
C LEU A 332 13.26 -11.44 -10.53
N GLU A 333 14.31 -10.88 -9.94
CA GLU A 333 14.74 -11.25 -8.59
C GLU A 333 13.64 -11.02 -7.54
N GLU A 334 12.95 -9.89 -7.62
CA GLU A 334 11.95 -9.48 -6.61
C GLU A 334 10.51 -9.69 -7.06
N PHE A 335 10.27 -9.74 -8.38
CA PHE A 335 8.93 -9.69 -8.96
C PHE A 335 8.72 -10.75 -10.03
N VAL A 336 7.47 -11.19 -10.14
CA VAL A 336 6.94 -11.80 -11.35
C VAL A 336 6.15 -10.75 -12.11
N LEU A 337 6.55 -10.50 -13.36
CA LEU A 337 5.85 -9.60 -14.27
C LEU A 337 4.91 -10.41 -15.16
N THR A 338 3.66 -9.98 -15.24
CA THR A 338 2.66 -10.66 -16.08
C THR A 338 1.95 -9.67 -17.00
N PRO A 339 1.82 -9.99 -18.30
CA PRO A 339 1.22 -9.06 -19.23
C PRO A 339 -0.29 -8.95 -18.99
N ILE A 340 -0.80 -7.73 -19.08
CA ILE A 340 -2.22 -7.42 -19.06
C ILE A 340 -2.85 -8.03 -20.31
N ARG A 341 -3.81 -8.93 -20.09
CA ARG A 341 -4.56 -9.61 -21.14
C ARG A 341 -5.74 -8.75 -21.61
N GLU A 342 -6.39 -8.09 -20.67
CA GLU A 342 -7.66 -7.40 -20.86
C GLU A 342 -7.80 -6.30 -19.80
N ILE A 343 -8.33 -5.15 -20.22
CA ILE A 343 -8.77 -4.06 -19.35
C ILE A 343 -10.21 -3.79 -19.76
N SER A 344 -11.13 -3.88 -18.81
CA SER A 344 -12.53 -3.47 -19.01
C SER A 344 -12.88 -2.36 -18.04
N THR A 345 -13.87 -1.55 -18.41
CA THR A 345 -14.38 -0.47 -17.56
C THR A 345 -15.88 -0.61 -17.36
N PHE A 346 -16.38 -0.15 -16.23
CA PHE A 346 -17.81 -0.11 -15.92
C PHE A 346 -18.09 1.02 -14.93
N ASP A 347 -19.30 1.57 -14.98
CA ASP A 347 -19.73 2.59 -14.02
C ASP A 347 -20.11 1.91 -12.69
N TYR A 348 -19.72 2.54 -11.59
CA TYR A 348 -19.96 2.06 -10.24
C TYR A 348 -20.39 3.22 -9.34
N GLU A 349 -21.39 2.96 -8.50
CA GLU A 349 -21.82 3.85 -7.42
C GLU A 349 -21.93 3.02 -6.15
N GLY A 350 -21.05 3.27 -5.18
CA GLY A 350 -21.01 2.52 -3.93
C GLY A 350 -19.72 2.73 -3.14
N SER A 351 -19.57 1.99 -2.04
CA SER A 351 -18.40 2.09 -1.17
C SER A 351 -17.15 1.52 -1.84
N VAL A 352 -16.02 2.21 -1.71
CA VAL A 352 -14.69 1.72 -2.08
C VAL A 352 -13.75 1.82 -0.89
N HIS A 353 -12.72 0.96 -0.89
CA HIS A 353 -11.83 0.79 0.25
C HIS A 353 -10.37 1.04 -0.13
N ASN A 354 -9.61 1.59 0.80
CA ASN A 354 -8.15 1.62 0.78
C ASN A 354 -7.63 1.56 2.23
N PHE A 355 -6.33 1.46 2.43
CA PHE A 355 -5.70 1.54 3.73
C PHE A 355 -4.30 2.14 3.59
N GLU A 356 -3.57 2.36 4.67
CA GLU A 356 -2.18 2.85 4.68
C GLU A 356 -1.26 1.77 5.25
N VAL A 357 -0.05 1.65 4.68
CA VAL A 357 0.94 0.63 5.07
C VAL A 357 2.22 1.32 5.50
N GLU A 358 2.70 0.98 6.70
CA GLU A 358 3.91 1.57 7.27
C GLU A 358 5.15 1.32 6.40
N GLY A 359 5.93 2.37 6.17
CA GLY A 359 7.25 2.32 5.54
C GLY A 359 7.25 2.13 4.03
N ILE A 360 6.62 1.06 3.51
CA ILE A 360 6.69 0.68 2.10
C ILE A 360 5.58 1.26 1.23
N HIS A 361 4.52 1.82 1.84
CA HIS A 361 3.42 2.52 1.18
C HIS A 361 2.89 1.80 -0.07
N SER A 362 2.82 0.47 0.02
CA SER A 362 2.25 -0.40 -0.99
C SER A 362 1.69 -1.67 -0.38
N TYR A 363 0.75 -2.29 -1.08
CA TYR A 363 0.19 -3.58 -0.71
C TYR A 363 -0.12 -4.43 -1.94
N VAL A 364 -0.33 -5.72 -1.73
CA VAL A 364 -0.56 -6.68 -2.80
C VAL A 364 -2.03 -7.09 -2.83
N GLY A 365 -2.70 -6.74 -3.94
CA GLY A 365 -4.02 -7.24 -4.30
C GLY A 365 -3.92 -8.59 -5.03
N GLU A 366 -5.00 -9.02 -5.66
CA GLU A 366 -5.07 -10.34 -6.32
C GLU A 366 -4.01 -10.55 -7.40
N ASN A 367 -3.74 -9.57 -8.26
CA ASN A 367 -2.83 -9.80 -9.40
C ASN A 367 -1.74 -8.74 -9.55
N ALA A 368 -1.70 -7.76 -8.66
CA ALA A 368 -0.83 -6.60 -8.77
C ALA A 368 -0.41 -6.06 -7.41
N VAL A 369 0.78 -5.45 -7.39
CA VAL A 369 1.18 -4.50 -6.36
C VAL A 369 0.49 -3.15 -6.63
N LEU A 370 -0.07 -2.59 -5.58
CA LEU A 370 -0.83 -1.34 -5.56
C LEU A 370 -0.16 -0.35 -4.60
N HIS A 371 -0.19 0.93 -4.94
CA HIS A 371 0.34 1.99 -4.07
C HIS A 371 -0.74 2.51 -3.13
N ASN A 372 -0.33 3.01 -1.96
CA ASN A 372 -1.20 3.83 -1.12
C ASN A 372 -1.43 5.23 -1.78
N CYS A 373 -2.16 6.18 -1.19
CA CYS A 373 -2.45 7.45 -1.90
C CYS A 373 -1.28 8.46 -1.84
N GLY A 374 -1.07 9.25 -2.90
CA GLY A 374 0.05 10.22 -3.03
C GLY A 374 -0.12 11.58 -2.33
N ASP A 375 -1.34 12.07 -2.16
CA ASP A 375 -1.59 13.32 -1.39
C ASP A 375 -1.41 13.12 0.11
N PHE A 376 -1.35 11.87 0.56
CA PHE A 376 -0.95 11.53 1.92
C PHE A 376 0.53 11.83 2.19
N GLY A 377 1.41 11.94 1.19
CA GLY A 377 2.85 12.14 1.46
C GLY A 377 3.15 13.36 2.33
N ILE A 378 2.50 14.50 2.03
CA ILE A 378 2.65 15.75 2.79
C ILE A 378 1.94 15.66 4.14
N LEU A 379 0.74 15.07 4.19
CA LEU A 379 -0.02 14.87 5.43
C LEU A 379 0.71 13.94 6.41
N ILE A 380 1.28 12.84 5.92
CA ILE A 380 2.10 11.89 6.68
C ILE A 380 3.37 12.59 7.15
N ALA A 381 4.06 13.33 6.27
CA ALA A 381 5.25 14.05 6.68
C ALA A 381 4.98 15.11 7.75
N LEU A 382 3.84 15.81 7.67
CA LEU A 382 3.39 16.74 8.71
C LEU A 382 3.09 16.02 10.03
N LYS A 383 2.30 14.94 10.01
CA LYS A 383 2.01 14.11 11.20
C LYS A 383 3.31 13.59 11.82
N GLY A 384 4.23 13.08 11.00
CA GLY A 384 5.52 12.58 11.41
C GLY A 384 6.41 13.66 12.02
N ALA A 385 6.38 14.89 11.48
CA ALA A 385 7.13 16.01 12.00
C ALA A 385 6.62 16.43 13.39
N LEU A 386 5.31 16.57 13.55
CA LEU A 386 4.69 16.89 14.84
C LEU A 386 5.00 15.82 15.90
N ALA A 387 4.88 14.54 15.53
CA ALA A 387 5.21 13.41 16.42
C ALA A 387 6.71 13.40 16.79
N LYS A 388 7.60 13.63 15.82
CA LYS A 388 9.05 13.71 16.04
C LYS A 388 9.46 14.86 16.96
N LEU A 389 8.70 15.95 16.95
CA LEU A 389 8.92 17.12 17.80
C LEU A 389 8.22 17.01 19.15
N ASP A 390 7.45 15.95 19.39
CA ASP A 390 6.62 15.76 20.58
C ASP A 390 5.70 16.95 20.87
N ILE A 391 5.15 17.57 19.81
CA ILE A 391 4.26 18.72 19.95
C ILE A 391 2.84 18.23 20.24
N PRO A 392 2.22 18.62 21.37
CA PRO A 392 0.87 18.19 21.68
C PRO A 392 -0.17 18.72 20.68
N PRO A 393 -1.16 17.88 20.31
CA PRO A 393 -2.32 18.28 19.50
C PRO A 393 -3.00 19.60 19.84
N HIS A 394 -3.15 19.88 21.14
CA HIS A 394 -3.87 21.06 21.64
C HIS A 394 -3.02 22.33 21.64
N GLU A 395 -1.72 22.22 21.36
CA GLU A 395 -0.81 23.36 21.18
C GLU A 395 -0.59 23.68 19.69
N THR A 396 -1.22 22.93 18.78
CA THR A 396 -1.05 23.10 17.33
C THR A 396 -2.35 23.55 16.68
N VAL A 397 -2.23 24.41 15.68
CA VAL A 397 -3.33 24.83 14.81
C VAL A 397 -2.91 24.78 13.35
N VAL A 398 -3.67 24.04 12.54
CA VAL A 398 -3.45 23.93 11.10
C VAL A 398 -4.46 24.80 10.36
N VAL A 399 -3.96 25.73 9.57
CA VAL A 399 -4.75 26.76 8.87
C VAL A 399 -4.64 26.52 7.37
N ALA A 400 -5.76 26.48 6.64
CA ALA A 400 -5.74 26.26 5.20
C ALA A 400 -6.66 27.22 4.44
N GLY A 401 -6.37 27.42 3.15
CA GLY A 401 -7.23 28.11 2.20
C GLY A 401 -8.16 27.12 1.49
N ILE A 402 -8.22 27.17 0.16
CA ILE A 402 -9.05 26.26 -0.67
C ILE A 402 -8.19 25.58 -1.74
N GLY A 403 -8.35 24.26 -1.88
CA GLY A 403 -7.59 23.42 -2.82
C GLY A 403 -7.65 21.94 -2.44
N CYS A 404 -7.11 21.03 -3.28
CA CYS A 404 -7.06 19.60 -2.94
C CYS A 404 -6.33 19.37 -1.61
N GLY A 405 -5.15 19.98 -1.50
CA GLY A 405 -4.29 19.95 -0.32
C GLY A 405 -4.79 20.73 0.89
N SER A 406 -5.67 21.69 0.68
CA SER A 406 -6.20 22.54 1.76
C SER A 406 -7.18 21.81 2.69
N LYS A 407 -7.44 20.52 2.44
CA LYS A 407 -8.22 19.64 3.32
C LYS A 407 -7.42 19.10 4.51
N ILE A 408 -6.09 19.27 4.55
CA ILE A 408 -5.23 18.76 5.63
C ILE A 408 -5.74 19.05 7.06
N PRO A 409 -6.30 20.23 7.40
CA PRO A 409 -6.85 20.47 8.74
C PRO A 409 -7.91 19.45 9.19
N HIS A 410 -8.63 18.80 8.26
CA HIS A 410 -9.64 17.78 8.57
C HIS A 410 -9.05 16.41 8.89
N PHE A 411 -7.77 16.20 8.59
CA PHE A 411 -7.10 14.89 8.68
C PHE A 411 -6.02 14.82 9.77
N VAL A 412 -5.81 15.92 10.49
CA VAL A 412 -4.87 16.00 11.61
C VAL A 412 -5.66 16.31 12.88
N LYS A 413 -5.40 15.55 13.95
CA LYS A 413 -6.06 15.74 15.24
C LYS A 413 -5.40 16.91 15.98
N THR A 414 -5.70 18.14 15.57
CA THR A 414 -5.25 19.41 16.17
C THR A 414 -6.40 20.41 16.14
N TYR A 415 -6.19 21.66 16.59
CA TYR A 415 -7.07 22.73 16.14
C TYR A 415 -6.92 22.92 14.62
N GLY A 416 -7.99 23.30 13.93
CA GLY A 416 -8.02 23.44 12.48
C GLY A 416 -8.88 24.62 12.03
N PHE A 417 -8.43 25.34 11.01
CA PHE A 417 -9.19 26.41 10.36
C PHE A 417 -9.08 26.27 8.84
N GLU A 418 -10.20 26.03 8.16
CA GLU A 418 -10.27 26.11 6.70
C GLU A 418 -11.00 27.41 6.32
N GLY A 419 -10.25 28.33 5.72
CA GLY A 419 -10.73 29.66 5.35
C GLY A 419 -11.12 29.77 3.88
N LEU A 420 -11.06 31.00 3.38
CA LEU A 420 -11.32 31.31 1.97
C LEU A 420 -10.07 31.09 1.11
N HIS A 421 -10.29 31.00 -0.20
CA HIS A 421 -9.22 30.79 -1.17
C HIS A 421 -8.16 31.92 -1.13
N GLY A 422 -6.90 31.52 -1.00
CA GLY A 422 -5.73 32.38 -0.83
C GLY A 422 -5.74 33.19 0.46
N ARG A 423 -6.51 32.76 1.46
CA ARG A 423 -6.59 33.38 2.78
C ARG A 423 -6.11 32.44 3.88
N SER A 424 -5.16 31.54 3.60
CA SER A 424 -4.51 30.73 4.65
C SER A 424 -3.63 31.58 5.57
N LEU A 425 -2.85 32.52 5.01
CA LEU A 425 -1.89 33.33 5.75
C LEU A 425 -2.49 34.43 6.65
N PRO A 426 -3.56 35.16 6.27
CA PRO A 426 -4.13 36.19 7.16
C PRO A 426 -4.73 35.63 8.47
N PRO A 427 -5.55 34.56 8.48
CA PRO A 427 -5.99 33.90 9.71
C PRO A 427 -4.82 33.32 10.49
N ALA A 428 -3.84 32.69 9.84
CA ALA A 428 -2.62 32.20 10.52
C ALA A 428 -1.89 33.33 11.26
N THR A 429 -1.76 34.49 10.62
CA THR A 429 -1.20 35.71 11.23
C THR A 429 -2.02 36.16 12.44
N GLY A 430 -3.35 36.24 12.32
CA GLY A 430 -4.22 36.64 13.43
C GLY A 430 -4.16 35.67 14.61
N ILE A 431 -4.16 34.36 14.32
CA ILE A 431 -4.06 33.30 15.33
C ILE A 431 -2.72 33.40 16.07
N HIS A 432 -1.60 33.57 15.35
CA HIS A 432 -0.29 33.71 15.96
C HIS A 432 -0.18 34.97 16.83
N LEU A 433 -0.70 36.12 16.36
CA LEU A 433 -0.69 37.37 17.13
C LEU A 433 -1.59 37.30 18.38
N ALA A 434 -2.73 36.62 18.28
CA ALA A 434 -3.62 36.42 19.42
C ALA A 434 -3.02 35.46 20.45
N ASN A 435 -2.42 34.36 19.99
CA ASN A 435 -1.85 33.32 20.84
C ASN A 435 -0.51 32.80 20.29
N SER A 436 0.57 33.52 20.58
CA SER A 436 1.94 33.18 20.17
C SER A 436 2.49 31.90 20.82
N SER A 437 1.79 31.31 21.78
CA SER A 437 2.15 29.99 22.34
C SER A 437 1.76 28.82 21.43
N LEU A 438 0.85 29.02 20.46
CA LEU A 438 0.44 27.97 19.54
C LEU A 438 1.47 27.77 18.42
N LYS A 439 1.69 26.51 18.04
CA LYS A 439 2.36 26.14 16.80
C LYS A 439 1.38 26.27 15.64
N VAL A 440 1.53 27.37 14.90
CA VAL A 440 0.70 27.69 13.74
C VAL A 440 1.34 27.10 12.49
N ILE A 441 0.56 26.33 11.73
CA ILE A 441 0.99 25.73 10.46
C ILE A 441 -0.02 26.08 9.39
N ALA A 442 0.36 26.93 8.44
CA ALA A 442 -0.45 27.27 7.30
C ALA A 442 -0.18 26.31 6.12
N ILE A 443 -1.24 25.90 5.42
CA ILE A 443 -1.20 25.03 4.25
C ILE A 443 -1.89 25.74 3.08
N GLY A 444 -1.32 25.62 1.88
CA GLY A 444 -1.97 26.05 0.64
C GLY A 444 -1.52 25.23 -0.56
N GLY A 445 -2.28 25.28 -1.65
CA GLY A 445 -1.76 24.89 -2.98
C GLY A 445 -0.99 26.03 -3.64
N ASP A 446 -0.27 25.74 -4.71
CA ASP A 446 0.36 26.75 -5.58
C ASP A 446 -0.63 27.84 -6.07
N GLY A 447 -1.83 27.45 -6.51
CA GLY A 447 -2.87 28.40 -6.92
C GLY A 447 -3.47 29.21 -5.77
N ASP A 448 -3.51 28.64 -4.57
CA ASP A 448 -4.01 29.29 -3.35
C ASP A 448 -2.99 30.32 -2.84
N GLY A 449 -1.75 29.88 -2.65
CA GLY A 449 -0.66 30.68 -2.07
C GLY A 449 -0.02 31.64 -3.06
N TYR A 450 0.35 31.16 -4.25
CA TYR A 450 1.07 31.94 -5.25
C TYR A 450 0.14 32.57 -6.30
N GLY A 451 -1.15 32.25 -6.28
CA GLY A 451 -2.17 32.91 -7.10
C GLY A 451 -2.84 34.03 -6.34
N ILE A 452 -4.11 33.82 -5.98
CA ILE A 452 -4.93 34.83 -5.29
C ILE A 452 -4.37 35.20 -3.89
N GLY A 453 -3.55 34.35 -3.28
CA GLY A 453 -2.89 34.59 -2.00
C GLY A 453 -1.56 35.36 -2.08
N MET A 454 -1.04 35.66 -3.27
CA MET A 454 0.34 36.17 -3.43
C MET A 454 0.61 37.47 -2.66
N GLY A 455 -0.37 38.38 -2.59
CA GLY A 455 -0.23 39.60 -1.79
C GLY A 455 0.00 39.32 -0.31
N HIS A 456 -0.71 38.34 0.25
CA HIS A 456 -0.51 37.92 1.64
C HIS A 456 0.80 37.16 1.83
N PHE A 457 1.22 36.37 0.83
CA PHE A 457 2.49 35.66 0.83
C PHE A 457 3.68 36.62 1.05
N VAL A 458 3.80 37.66 0.22
CA VAL A 458 4.88 38.65 0.34
C VAL A 458 4.88 39.32 1.72
N HIS A 459 3.71 39.71 2.24
CA HIS A 459 3.63 40.35 3.54
C HIS A 459 3.89 39.42 4.72
N ALA A 460 3.54 38.13 4.63
CA ALA A 460 3.86 37.15 5.66
C ALA A 460 5.38 36.95 5.76
N MET A 461 6.07 36.79 4.63
CA MET A 461 7.53 36.67 4.58
C MET A 461 8.22 37.92 5.14
N ARG A 462 7.75 39.11 4.73
CA ARG A 462 8.30 40.39 5.22
C ARG A 462 8.11 40.60 6.72
N ARG A 463 6.97 40.18 7.27
CA ARG A 463 6.67 40.37 8.69
C ARG A 463 7.51 39.43 9.57
N ASN A 464 7.89 38.25 9.10
CA ASN A 464 8.65 37.29 9.90
C ASN A 464 7.95 36.93 11.23
N LEU A 465 6.68 36.50 11.15
CA LEU A 465 5.95 35.91 12.29
C LEU A 465 6.36 34.45 12.46
N ASP A 466 6.33 33.95 13.70
CA ASP A 466 6.79 32.59 14.03
C ASP A 466 5.72 31.53 13.70
N PHE A 467 5.65 31.16 12.42
CA PHE A 467 4.82 30.06 11.93
C PHE A 467 5.36 29.45 10.64
N THR A 468 4.94 28.22 10.33
CA THR A 468 5.34 27.51 9.11
C THR A 468 4.27 27.61 8.03
N TYR A 469 4.65 27.88 6.78
CA TYR A 469 3.79 27.82 5.61
C TYR A 469 4.26 26.75 4.62
N ILE A 470 3.44 25.71 4.44
CA ILE A 470 3.73 24.60 3.53
C ILE A 470 2.85 24.75 2.28
N VAL A 471 3.49 24.86 1.12
CA VAL A 471 2.78 24.98 -0.16
C VAL A 471 2.90 23.70 -0.95
N GLN A 472 1.76 23.15 -1.35
CA GLN A 472 1.66 21.97 -2.20
C GLN A 472 1.72 22.43 -3.65
N ASN A 473 2.91 22.34 -4.25
CA ASN A 473 3.20 22.84 -5.57
C ASN A 473 3.11 21.71 -6.59
N ASN A 474 1.94 21.61 -7.21
CA ASN A 474 1.65 20.63 -8.26
C ASN A 474 1.56 21.27 -9.65
N GLU A 475 1.89 22.55 -9.74
CA GLU A 475 1.89 23.36 -10.95
C GLU A 475 0.55 23.33 -11.72
N ILE A 476 -0.59 23.18 -11.03
CA ILE A 476 -1.94 23.16 -11.62
C ILE A 476 -3.07 23.39 -10.61
N TYR A 477 -4.16 24.06 -10.99
CA TYR A 477 -5.37 24.06 -10.16
C TYR A 477 -6.12 22.71 -10.27
N GLY A 478 -5.75 21.78 -9.39
CA GLY A 478 -6.29 20.41 -9.43
C GLY A 478 -7.78 20.31 -9.08
N LEU A 479 -8.21 21.00 -8.02
CA LEU A 479 -9.59 20.92 -7.49
C LEU A 479 -10.61 21.49 -8.47
N THR A 480 -10.26 22.58 -9.16
CA THR A 480 -11.14 23.25 -10.11
C THR A 480 -11.09 22.65 -11.51
N VAL A 481 -10.53 21.44 -11.67
CA VAL A 481 -10.56 20.66 -12.92
C VAL A 481 -9.46 21.05 -13.94
N GLY A 482 -8.25 21.35 -13.45
CA GLY A 482 -7.03 21.31 -14.27
C GLY A 482 -6.70 22.59 -15.05
N GLN A 483 -6.91 23.77 -14.45
CA GLN A 483 -6.49 25.07 -15.02
C GLN A 483 -5.03 25.38 -14.69
N ALA A 484 -4.37 26.16 -15.55
CA ALA A 484 -3.02 26.66 -15.30
C ALA A 484 -2.94 27.45 -13.98
N SER A 485 -1.94 27.12 -13.16
CA SER A 485 -1.53 27.86 -11.96
C SER A 485 -0.39 28.83 -12.26
N PRO A 486 -0.06 29.74 -11.33
CA PRO A 486 1.08 30.64 -11.48
C PRO A 486 2.43 29.93 -11.62
N THR A 487 2.54 28.67 -11.15
CA THR A 487 3.75 27.84 -11.30
C THR A 487 3.67 26.89 -12.49
N THR A 488 2.57 26.87 -13.26
CA THR A 488 2.50 26.14 -14.52
C THR A 488 3.50 26.72 -15.52
N ARG A 489 4.40 25.88 -16.02
CA ARG A 489 5.45 26.28 -16.96
C ARG A 489 4.90 26.81 -18.27
N LYS A 490 5.63 27.75 -18.87
CA LYS A 490 5.32 28.28 -20.20
C LYS A 490 5.19 27.16 -21.23
N GLY A 491 4.16 27.25 -22.07
CA GLY A 491 3.86 26.29 -23.14
C GLY A 491 3.09 25.04 -22.68
N VAL A 492 2.94 24.80 -21.38
CA VAL A 492 2.12 23.68 -20.88
C VAL A 492 0.65 23.94 -21.20
N LYS A 493 0.02 22.98 -21.89
CA LYS A 493 -1.41 23.04 -22.24
C LYS A 493 -2.25 22.60 -21.07
N THR A 494 -3.24 23.40 -20.69
CA THR A 494 -4.21 23.08 -19.64
C THR A 494 -5.64 23.26 -20.15
N LYS A 495 -6.66 23.02 -19.31
CA LYS A 495 -8.06 23.25 -19.74
C LYS A 495 -8.36 24.72 -20.03
N SER A 496 -7.77 25.65 -19.27
CA SER A 496 -7.95 27.09 -19.47
C SER A 496 -6.96 27.67 -20.49
N THR A 497 -5.83 27.00 -20.71
CA THR A 497 -4.80 27.39 -21.69
C THR A 497 -4.59 26.30 -22.74
N PRO A 498 -5.58 26.05 -23.65
CA PRO A 498 -5.51 24.94 -24.61
C PRO A 498 -4.35 25.07 -25.63
N ASN A 499 -3.92 26.30 -25.88
CA ASN A 499 -2.78 26.61 -26.74
C ASN A 499 -1.43 26.65 -25.99
N GLY A 500 -1.44 26.38 -24.68
CA GLY A 500 -0.29 26.49 -23.80
C GLY A 500 -0.31 27.78 -23.00
N THR A 501 0.21 27.76 -21.76
CA THR A 501 0.42 28.96 -20.94
C THR A 501 1.41 29.90 -21.62
N ILE A 502 1.11 31.20 -21.65
CA ILE A 502 1.89 32.20 -22.42
C ILE A 502 2.96 32.84 -21.52
N GLU A 503 2.60 33.00 -20.26
CA GLU A 503 3.37 33.58 -19.19
C GLU A 503 4.52 32.67 -18.77
N LYS A 504 5.59 33.28 -18.24
CA LYS A 504 6.64 32.54 -17.54
C LYS A 504 6.15 32.21 -16.13
N GLU A 505 6.48 31.02 -15.67
CA GLU A 505 6.12 30.57 -14.32
C GLU A 505 6.75 31.43 -13.22
N VAL A 506 6.00 31.59 -12.15
CA VAL A 506 6.46 32.21 -10.90
C VAL A 506 7.48 31.30 -10.21
N ASN A 507 8.57 31.88 -9.73
CA ASN A 507 9.51 31.19 -8.85
C ASN A 507 9.24 31.55 -7.38
N PRO A 508 8.56 30.68 -6.61
CA PRO A 508 8.14 31.01 -5.26
C PRO A 508 9.30 31.12 -4.27
N LEU A 509 10.39 30.35 -4.47
CA LEU A 509 11.57 30.42 -3.60
C LEU A 509 12.24 31.78 -3.71
N LEU A 510 12.42 32.30 -4.93
CA LEU A 510 13.00 33.63 -5.14
C LEU A 510 12.13 34.75 -4.56
N ILE A 511 10.80 34.63 -4.68
CA ILE A 511 9.89 35.61 -4.07
C ILE A 511 10.00 35.55 -2.55
N ALA A 512 10.02 34.36 -1.94
CA ALA A 512 10.16 34.21 -0.49
C ALA A 512 11.46 34.84 0.02
N LEU A 513 12.59 34.51 -0.63
CA LEU A 513 13.91 35.08 -0.32
C LEU A 513 13.90 36.61 -0.45
N SER A 514 13.40 37.13 -1.57
CA SER A 514 13.36 38.57 -1.84
C SER A 514 12.39 39.33 -0.92
N ALA A 515 11.35 38.67 -0.43
CA ALA A 515 10.38 39.24 0.50
C ALA A 515 10.88 39.22 1.96
N GLY A 516 12.02 38.57 2.25
CA GLY A 516 12.67 38.60 3.56
C GLY A 516 12.39 37.40 4.46
N ALA A 517 11.91 36.29 3.89
CA ALA A 517 11.71 35.03 4.64
C ALA A 517 13.01 34.57 5.31
N THR A 518 12.90 34.10 6.56
CA THR A 518 14.06 33.69 7.37
C THR A 518 14.34 32.20 7.30
N PHE A 519 13.38 31.41 6.81
CA PHE A 519 13.60 30.01 6.47
C PHE A 519 12.89 29.71 5.15
N VAL A 520 13.65 29.25 4.15
CA VAL A 520 13.14 28.89 2.82
C VAL A 520 13.65 27.51 2.49
N ALA A 521 12.73 26.60 2.21
CA ALA A 521 13.05 25.21 1.90
C ALA A 521 12.17 24.68 0.76
N ARG A 522 12.65 23.61 0.12
CA ARG A 522 11.84 22.84 -0.84
C ARG A 522 11.93 21.35 -0.58
N GLY A 523 10.80 20.66 -0.59
CA GLY A 523 10.72 19.21 -0.42
C GLY A 523 10.03 18.53 -1.60
N PHE A 524 9.90 17.20 -1.51
CA PHE A 524 9.19 16.37 -2.47
C PHE A 524 8.26 15.39 -1.75
N SER A 525 6.99 15.35 -2.14
CA SER A 525 5.99 14.51 -1.50
C SER A 525 6.26 13.00 -1.64
N GLY A 526 7.12 12.59 -2.59
CA GLY A 526 7.55 11.20 -2.76
C GLY A 526 8.77 10.77 -1.93
N ASP A 527 9.46 11.68 -1.24
CA ASP A 527 10.51 11.36 -0.25
C ASP A 527 10.02 11.78 1.15
N ILE A 528 9.04 11.01 1.67
CA ILE A 528 8.34 11.31 2.93
C ILE A 528 9.31 11.44 4.12
N PRO A 529 10.29 10.55 4.35
CA PRO A 529 11.21 10.68 5.47
C PRO A 529 12.02 11.98 5.42
N TYR A 530 12.49 12.37 4.23
CA TYR A 530 13.20 13.63 4.06
C TYR A 530 12.29 14.84 4.26
N LEU A 531 11.10 14.82 3.68
CA LEU A 531 10.11 15.87 3.85
C LEU A 531 9.68 16.02 5.33
N THR A 532 9.57 14.91 6.07
CA THR A 532 9.27 14.90 7.51
C THR A 532 10.33 15.68 8.29
N ASN A 533 11.61 15.44 7.98
CA ASN A 533 12.72 16.17 8.61
C ASN A 533 12.68 17.66 8.25
N LEU A 534 12.43 17.98 6.98
CA LEU A 534 12.37 19.35 6.50
C LEU A 534 11.23 20.15 7.14
N ILE A 535 10.05 19.54 7.28
CA ILE A 535 8.91 20.14 7.99
C ILE A 535 9.25 20.31 9.48
N ALA A 536 9.88 19.32 10.12
CA ALA A 536 10.27 19.43 11.52
C ALA A 536 11.29 20.56 11.75
N GLU A 537 12.21 20.79 10.81
CA GLU A 537 13.13 21.93 10.83
C GLU A 537 12.39 23.27 10.69
N GLY A 538 11.45 23.37 9.75
CA GLY A 538 10.65 24.58 9.57
C GLY A 538 9.69 24.89 10.72
N VAL A 539 9.17 23.87 11.42
CA VAL A 539 8.33 24.06 12.63
C VAL A 539 9.17 24.46 13.85
N LYS A 540 10.45 24.05 13.89
CA LYS A 540 11.41 24.47 14.93
C LYS A 540 11.96 25.88 14.73
N HIS A 541 11.99 26.34 13.48
CA HIS A 541 12.52 27.65 13.11
C HIS A 541 11.71 28.76 13.79
N ARG A 542 12.39 29.73 14.40
CA ARG A 542 11.75 30.86 15.08
C ARG A 542 11.60 32.02 14.10
N GLY A 543 10.45 32.07 13.44
CA GLY A 543 10.18 33.02 12.36
C GLY A 543 9.38 32.39 11.24
N ILE A 544 9.23 33.10 10.13
CA ILE A 544 8.43 32.59 9.01
C ILE A 544 9.21 31.52 8.26
N ALA A 545 8.69 30.30 8.27
CA ALA A 545 9.27 29.17 7.55
C ALA A 545 8.43 28.81 6.33
N HIS A 546 8.95 29.09 5.12
CA HIS A 546 8.32 28.70 3.87
C HIS A 546 8.89 27.37 3.37
N ILE A 547 8.01 26.40 3.13
CA ILE A 547 8.35 25.09 2.57
C ILE A 547 7.52 24.86 1.30
N ASP A 548 8.15 25.03 0.14
CA ASP A 548 7.55 24.64 -1.14
C ASP A 548 7.69 23.13 -1.33
N VAL A 549 6.62 22.40 -1.62
CA VAL A 549 6.69 20.94 -1.76
C VAL A 549 6.26 20.55 -3.15
N PHE A 550 7.17 19.96 -3.92
CA PHE A 550 6.80 19.31 -5.18
C PHE A 550 5.79 18.20 -4.91
N GLN A 551 4.59 18.33 -5.48
CA GLN A 551 3.50 17.38 -5.33
C GLN A 551 3.01 16.96 -6.73
N PRO A 552 3.32 15.74 -7.21
CA PRO A 552 2.86 15.34 -8.54
C PRO A 552 1.33 15.20 -8.62
N CYS A 553 0.66 16.02 -9.43
CA CYS A 553 -0.77 15.88 -9.73
C CYS A 553 -0.99 14.89 -10.88
N VAL A 554 -1.16 13.62 -10.52
CA VAL A 554 -1.29 12.51 -11.49
C VAL A 554 -2.54 12.59 -12.38
N THR A 555 -3.55 13.37 -11.99
CA THR A 555 -4.80 13.54 -12.75
C THR A 555 -4.62 14.53 -13.89
N TRP A 556 -4.01 15.68 -13.62
CA TRP A 556 -3.98 16.81 -14.56
C TRP A 556 -2.59 17.09 -15.16
N ARG A 557 -1.50 16.83 -14.43
CA ARG A 557 -0.11 17.01 -14.89
C ARG A 557 0.55 15.69 -15.22
N LYS A 558 -0.01 15.00 -16.23
CA LYS A 558 0.51 13.70 -16.72
C LYS A 558 1.94 13.81 -17.28
N ASP A 559 2.35 15.02 -17.65
CA ASP A 559 3.70 15.39 -18.11
C ASP A 559 4.72 15.52 -16.97
N LEU A 560 4.28 15.60 -15.71
CA LEU A 560 5.13 15.61 -14.51
C LEU A 560 4.87 14.40 -13.60
N PRO A 561 5.22 13.17 -14.05
CA PRO A 561 5.11 11.97 -13.23
C PRO A 561 6.18 11.92 -12.12
N TYR A 562 5.94 11.09 -11.09
CA TYR A 562 6.85 10.91 -9.95
C TYR A 562 8.30 10.57 -10.35
N ASP A 563 8.50 9.74 -11.39
CA ASP A 563 9.82 9.32 -11.84
C ASP A 563 10.64 10.48 -12.42
N LEU A 564 9.98 11.46 -13.04
CA LEU A 564 10.67 12.67 -13.53
C LEU A 564 11.19 13.51 -12.36
N TYR A 565 10.40 13.67 -11.29
CA TYR A 565 10.85 14.34 -10.08
C TYR A 565 12.05 13.62 -9.47
N GLN A 566 11.97 12.30 -9.28
CA GLN A 566 13.08 11.51 -8.72
C GLN A 566 14.37 11.61 -9.55
N LYS A 567 14.26 11.70 -10.89
CA LYS A 567 15.42 11.84 -11.77
C LYS A 567 16.03 13.25 -11.75
N LYS A 568 15.23 14.29 -11.53
CA LYS A 568 15.68 15.68 -11.57
C LYS A 568 16.07 16.24 -10.21
N ILE A 569 15.52 15.68 -9.13
CA ILE A 569 15.75 16.15 -7.78
C ILE A 569 17.14 15.75 -7.28
N TYR A 570 17.76 16.67 -6.54
CA TYR A 570 18.93 16.38 -5.73
C TYR A 570 18.88 17.18 -4.43
N LYS A 571 19.61 16.70 -3.42
CA LYS A 571 19.63 17.27 -2.07
C LYS A 571 20.73 18.31 -1.95
N LEU A 572 20.40 19.53 -1.54
CA LEU A 572 21.33 20.67 -1.46
C LEU A 572 22.54 20.37 -0.56
N GLU A 573 22.33 19.66 0.55
CA GLU A 573 23.40 19.29 1.48
C GLU A 573 24.46 18.36 0.87
N THR A 574 24.11 17.64 -0.20
CA THR A 574 25.05 16.76 -0.91
C THR A 574 25.96 17.52 -1.87
N GLU A 575 25.68 18.80 -2.13
CA GLU A 575 26.35 19.65 -3.12
C GLU A 575 27.02 20.86 -2.45
N GLY A 576 27.32 20.76 -1.15
CA GLY A 576 28.07 21.77 -0.38
C GLY A 576 27.34 23.10 -0.22
N HIS A 577 26.00 23.11 -0.32
CA HIS A 577 25.19 24.32 -0.11
C HIS A 577 25.23 24.76 1.35
N ASP A 578 25.52 26.04 1.59
CA ASP A 578 25.44 26.67 2.92
C ASP A 578 24.08 27.39 3.08
N PRO A 579 23.19 26.90 3.96
CA PRO A 579 21.91 27.56 4.24
C PRO A 579 22.03 28.99 4.79
N ALA A 580 23.18 29.42 5.33
CA ALA A 580 23.38 30.79 5.77
C ALA A 580 23.72 31.76 4.62
N SER A 581 24.05 31.25 3.43
CA SER A 581 24.47 32.07 2.29
C SER A 581 23.28 32.46 1.41
N PHE A 582 22.87 33.74 1.50
CA PHE A 582 21.82 34.29 0.65
C PHE A 582 22.16 34.23 -0.85
N GLU A 583 23.42 34.44 -1.21
CA GLU A 583 23.88 34.35 -2.60
C GLU A 583 23.73 32.92 -3.15
N GLN A 584 24.15 31.91 -2.38
CA GLN A 584 23.95 30.51 -2.77
C GLN A 584 22.46 30.18 -2.86
N ALA A 585 21.64 30.67 -1.92
CA ALA A 585 20.19 30.44 -1.91
C ALA A 585 19.54 30.94 -3.21
N ILE A 586 19.84 32.16 -3.63
CA ILE A 586 19.33 32.75 -4.88
C ILE A 586 19.80 31.93 -6.10
N LYS A 587 21.09 31.59 -6.15
CA LYS A 587 21.67 30.80 -7.25
C LYS A 587 20.99 29.43 -7.38
N ARG A 588 20.82 28.72 -6.26
CA ARG A 588 20.15 27.40 -6.24
C ARG A 588 18.67 27.52 -6.58
N ALA A 589 17.99 28.56 -6.11
CA ALA A 589 16.57 28.78 -6.40
C ALA A 589 16.31 29.05 -7.90
N GLN A 590 17.31 29.51 -8.66
CA GLN A 590 17.25 29.74 -10.11
C GLN A 590 17.56 28.50 -10.95
N GLU A 591 17.88 27.35 -10.35
CA GLU A 591 18.15 26.14 -11.12
C GLU A 591 16.86 25.54 -11.70
N PHE A 592 16.84 25.34 -13.02
CA PHE A 592 15.69 24.78 -13.75
C PHE A 592 15.93 23.38 -14.33
N GLU A 593 17.19 23.06 -14.68
CA GLU A 593 17.56 21.77 -15.29
C GLU A 593 17.46 20.62 -14.29
N ARG A 594 18.08 20.83 -13.12
CA ARG A 594 17.98 20.02 -11.91
C ARG A 594 17.09 20.74 -10.90
N TRP A 595 16.45 19.99 -10.01
CA TRP A 595 15.46 20.51 -9.06
C TRP A 595 15.97 20.37 -7.62
N PRO A 596 16.66 21.39 -7.08
CA PRO A 596 17.18 21.32 -5.73
C PRO A 596 16.05 21.16 -4.70
N VAL A 597 16.28 20.28 -3.72
CA VAL A 597 15.47 20.12 -2.50
C VAL A 597 16.38 20.24 -1.27
N GLY A 598 15.79 20.62 -0.14
CA GLY A 598 16.49 20.92 1.12
C GLY A 598 16.26 22.34 1.58
N VAL A 599 17.06 22.79 2.54
CA VAL A 599 17.00 24.16 3.08
C VAL A 599 17.84 25.07 2.18
N PHE A 600 17.19 26.03 1.52
CA PHE A 600 17.85 27.00 0.66
C PHE A 600 18.44 28.14 1.48
N PHE A 601 17.71 28.61 2.48
CA PHE A 601 18.13 29.72 3.31
C PHE A 601 17.61 29.57 4.73
N LYS A 602 18.46 29.90 5.71
CA LYS A 602 18.11 30.00 7.12
C LYS A 602 18.88 31.16 7.77
N GLU A 603 18.15 32.04 8.44
CA GLU A 603 18.67 33.18 9.20
C GLU A 603 17.89 33.33 10.51
N GLU A 604 18.56 33.60 11.62
CA GLU A 604 17.91 33.93 12.89
C GLU A 604 17.87 35.45 13.06
N LYS A 605 16.67 36.03 13.24
CA LYS A 605 16.48 37.46 13.55
C LYS A 605 15.20 37.69 14.36
N PRO A 606 15.02 38.86 15.00
CA PRO A 606 13.80 39.16 15.75
C PRO A 606 12.54 38.91 14.92
N ILE A 607 11.53 38.30 15.55
CA ILE A 607 10.23 38.08 14.93
C ILE A 607 9.34 39.29 15.17
N TYR A 608 8.33 39.51 14.35
CA TYR A 608 7.43 40.68 14.47
C TYR A 608 6.86 40.88 15.88
N SER A 609 6.54 39.78 16.58
CA SER A 609 5.98 39.82 17.93
C SER A 609 6.99 40.22 19.01
N ASP A 610 8.31 40.12 18.75
CA ASP A 610 9.34 40.59 19.68
C ASP A 610 9.36 42.12 19.79
N GLU A 611 8.94 42.80 18.73
CA GLU A 611 8.99 44.25 18.62
C GLU A 611 7.66 44.93 19.02
N ILE A 612 6.64 44.14 19.37
CA ILE A 612 5.36 44.65 19.85
C ILE A 612 5.33 44.59 21.40
N PRO A 613 5.36 45.74 22.10
CA PRO A 613 5.52 45.77 23.56
C PRO A 613 4.52 44.91 24.34
N PHE A 614 3.26 44.88 23.90
CA PHE A 614 2.18 44.22 24.62
C PHE A 614 2.02 42.72 24.30
N ILE A 615 2.76 42.16 23.33
CA ILE A 615 2.75 40.69 23.08
C ILE A 615 4.13 40.04 23.23
N ARG A 616 5.19 40.83 23.42
CA ARG A 616 6.56 40.34 23.61
C ARG A 616 6.70 39.45 24.85
N GLU A 617 6.06 39.82 25.95
CA GLU A 617 6.20 39.09 27.23
C GLU A 617 5.26 37.90 27.36
N LYS A 618 3.99 38.07 26.95
CA LYS A 618 2.98 37.01 26.98
C LYS A 618 1.94 37.20 25.86
N PRO A 619 1.32 36.12 25.35
CA PRO A 619 0.31 36.21 24.31
C PRO A 619 -0.91 37.04 24.72
N LEU A 620 -1.61 37.68 23.77
CA LEU A 620 -2.81 38.51 24.03
C LEU A 620 -3.85 37.77 24.87
N VAL A 621 -4.09 36.50 24.59
CA VAL A 621 -5.06 35.65 25.33
C VAL A 621 -4.68 35.38 26.81
N LYS A 622 -3.50 35.82 27.26
CA LYS A 622 -3.02 35.71 28.65
C LYS A 622 -2.96 37.06 29.37
N HIS A 623 -3.41 38.14 28.74
CA HIS A 623 -3.57 39.44 29.41
C HIS A 623 -4.88 39.47 30.19
N ASP A 624 -4.82 40.01 31.39
CA ASP A 624 -6.02 40.24 32.21
C ASP A 624 -6.61 41.59 31.78
N ILE A 625 -7.88 41.57 31.41
CA ILE A 625 -8.63 42.75 30.94
C ILE A 625 -9.67 43.22 31.96
N SER A 626 -9.76 42.56 33.13
CA SER A 626 -10.79 42.86 34.13
C SER A 626 -10.66 44.27 34.72
N ASP A 627 -9.44 44.82 34.78
CA ASP A 627 -9.15 46.15 35.31
C ASP A 627 -8.92 47.21 34.21
N VAL A 628 -9.27 46.92 32.95
CA VAL A 628 -9.06 47.86 31.83
C VAL A 628 -10.26 48.80 31.70
N ASP A 629 -10.11 50.05 32.13
CA ASP A 629 -11.10 51.12 31.92
C ASP A 629 -10.79 51.93 30.66
N VAL A 630 -11.68 51.85 29.68
CA VAL A 630 -11.62 52.61 28.42
C VAL A 630 -12.61 53.76 28.36
N SER A 631 -13.40 53.99 29.42
CA SER A 631 -14.49 54.98 29.45
C SER A 631 -13.97 56.38 29.09
N LYS A 632 -12.81 56.76 29.63
CA LYS A 632 -12.17 58.04 29.32
C LYS A 632 -11.85 58.22 27.84
N PHE A 633 -11.40 57.17 27.15
CA PHE A 633 -11.12 57.25 25.71
C PHE A 633 -12.41 57.29 24.90
N ILE A 634 -13.45 56.58 25.33
CA ILE A 634 -14.77 56.63 24.68
C ILE A 634 -15.33 58.05 24.77
N GLU A 635 -15.25 58.69 25.94
CA GLU A 635 -15.67 60.09 26.17
C GLU A 635 -14.84 61.12 25.37
N GLU A 636 -13.58 60.82 25.05
CA GLU A 636 -12.74 61.70 24.22
C GLU A 636 -13.03 61.56 22.71
N PHE A 637 -13.56 60.41 22.26
CA PHE A 637 -13.80 60.12 20.84
C PHE A 637 -15.26 60.26 20.40
N PHE A 638 -16.22 60.17 21.32
CA PHE A 638 -17.66 60.30 21.10
C PHE A 638 -18.22 61.43 21.96
#